data_AF-A0A1H3Y6Q0-F1
#
_entry.id   AF-A0A1H3Y6Q0-F1
#
_cell.length_a   1.000
_cell.length_b   1.000
_cell.length_c   1.000
_cell.angle_alpha   90.00
_cell.angle_beta   90.00
_cell.angle_gamma   90.00
#
_symmetry.space_group_name_H-M   'P 1'
#
loop_
_entity.id
_entity.type
_entity.pdbx_description
1 polymer ?
#
loop_
_entity_poly.entity_id
_entity_poly.type
_entity_poly.pdbx_seq_one_letter_code
_entity_poly.pdbx_strand_id
1 'polypeptide(L)'
;MKRYSISGLINLLSLCLLITLTGGCSTPSDEPAIGFVDTPRVDEWDTPIINIEGWVYDPDGIKSVNVVLNDQHVFSTVPKLKRADVLKAHPHIATDTPGFLIQADFTGLLEGQDVLAVYSIDINGNRTQLATLDWSGKEQVDWLKRASEVSGWDLEPFYLPVATSGLGDPQAKELVSVYGAKQNETFRIGLRIPVLYMRTTKGRDNDWVFDPDFNTETRSETGKLIAEDALNDTLKRSIEFNIPVLITLNGGIWADASGTEPYWDLIDHLEEDEKNCQWTYEGKVFSDEYLSNLPGSTLSPELSRALTLNVFADEVRYYKKRNLQQAARIIANFAQEHPELFIGINLDPDVYINPFFEGKAWFDYNPDTLRQFRHWLAGTGPYSTGGVLEGEHFSPVLTLADVSDIAQQRFLSWEEVTPPKLKKGVHETPWQELWGQFRRHLVYQHYNDMANWVEEAGIDPYKIFTAQGFAATSEKTMPMPVHIMSPGKNYDTAGMSIEGSKPENGHLGAILYGDSAINTARMENDLSLFANIQSFDLDWGVPEFNLAKIDKPADLPGYDLAYQAVLELLNSNVRYVSPMAWNGSNGIFAGSEGFVSYTSWRNTPAEQAFMDFSSARKGLSRTAKLWPFGFRGISTVDGWTGSKPGSLHGENGKLIINPESGNIRVTSPDFQLRYSGKYIIAIKFNHINKAAELKLVLRNKETGNVLYDSSLTKGAELISNTSSVGYEWMIELEDTDRTQLEIEIRSNEKTVVDHVAIVPIVKNKK
;
A
#
# COMPACT_ATOMS: atom_id res chain seq x y z
N MET A 1 -30.88 -12.75 17.20
CA MET A 1 -31.87 -13.77 17.61
C MET A 1 -33.30 -13.31 17.24
N LYS A 2 -33.82 -13.72 16.08
CA LYS A 2 -35.25 -13.71 15.69
C LYS A 2 -35.40 -14.74 14.56
N ARG A 3 -36.42 -15.61 14.64
CA ARG A 3 -36.56 -16.79 13.76
C ARG A 3 -37.49 -16.52 12.58
N TYR A 4 -37.07 -16.93 11.38
CA TYR A 4 -37.94 -17.32 10.26
C TYR A 4 -37.24 -18.56 9.63
N SER A 5 -37.72 -19.79 9.87
CA SER A 5 -38.89 -20.46 9.26
C SER A 5 -38.53 -21.16 7.94
N ILE A 6 -38.21 -22.45 8.04
CA ILE A 6 -37.97 -23.37 6.90
C ILE A 6 -39.28 -24.10 6.54
N SER A 7 -39.64 -24.16 5.25
CA SER A 7 -40.39 -25.22 4.52
C SER A 7 -41.04 -24.63 3.24
N GLY A 8 -41.15 -25.30 2.09
CA GLY A 8 -40.64 -26.59 1.58
C GLY A 8 -40.61 -26.52 0.02
N LEU A 9 -39.71 -27.21 -0.70
CA LEU A 9 -39.70 -28.65 -1.10
C LEU A 9 -40.65 -28.98 -2.29
N ILE A 10 -40.29 -29.96 -3.14
CA ILE A 10 -41.00 -30.50 -4.37
C ILE A 10 -40.73 -29.67 -5.65
N ASN A 11 -40.41 -30.18 -6.86
CA ASN A 11 -39.99 -31.49 -7.47
C ASN A 11 -39.53 -31.20 -8.95
N LEU A 12 -38.95 -32.09 -9.79
CA LEU A 12 -38.14 -33.34 -9.71
C LEU A 12 -37.92 -33.87 -11.18
N LEU A 13 -36.78 -34.53 -11.50
CA LEU A 13 -36.47 -35.27 -12.77
C LEU A 13 -36.23 -34.43 -14.07
N SER A 14 -35.49 -34.87 -15.11
CA SER A 14 -34.71 -36.13 -15.28
C SER A 14 -33.54 -36.02 -16.28
N LEU A 15 -32.58 -36.92 -16.11
CA LEU A 15 -31.50 -37.28 -17.03
C LEU A 15 -32.03 -38.00 -18.29
N CYS A 16 -31.49 -37.69 -19.47
CA CYS A 16 -31.48 -38.60 -20.63
C CYS A 16 -30.26 -38.35 -21.53
N LEU A 17 -29.31 -39.29 -21.49
CA LEU A 17 -28.19 -39.37 -22.41
C LEU A 17 -28.66 -40.06 -23.71
N LEU A 18 -28.40 -39.48 -24.88
CA LEU A 18 -28.66 -40.13 -26.16
C LEU A 18 -27.51 -39.87 -27.13
N ILE A 19 -26.70 -40.91 -27.36
CA ILE A 19 -25.57 -40.88 -28.27
C ILE A 19 -26.11 -41.09 -29.69
N THR A 20 -25.90 -40.10 -30.56
CA THR A 20 -26.02 -40.27 -32.02
C THR A 20 -24.68 -39.96 -32.67
N LEU A 21 -23.97 -41.02 -33.06
CA LEU A 21 -22.82 -40.91 -33.96
C LEU A 21 -23.31 -40.53 -35.37
N THR A 22 -23.03 -39.29 -35.77
CA THR A 22 -23.05 -38.85 -37.17
C THR A 22 -21.70 -38.23 -37.50
N GLY A 23 -20.94 -38.88 -38.39
CA GLY A 23 -19.71 -38.30 -38.91
C GLY A 23 -19.98 -37.35 -40.08
N GLY A 24 -19.14 -36.31 -40.20
CA GLY A 24 -19.02 -35.54 -41.44
C GLY A 24 -19.85 -34.26 -41.54
N CYS A 25 -19.52 -33.25 -40.74
CA CYS A 25 -18.70 -32.14 -41.25
C CYS A 25 -18.29 -31.25 -40.07
N SER A 26 -17.01 -31.26 -39.70
CA SER A 26 -16.48 -30.18 -38.87
C SER A 26 -16.47 -28.92 -39.75
N THR A 27 -17.34 -27.97 -39.44
CA THR A 27 -17.06 -26.57 -39.80
C THR A 27 -15.65 -26.25 -39.31
N PRO A 28 -14.82 -25.50 -40.07
CA PRO A 28 -13.61 -24.94 -39.50
C PRO A 28 -13.97 -24.25 -38.19
N SER A 29 -13.15 -24.40 -37.15
CA SER A 29 -13.23 -23.48 -36.03
C SER A 29 -12.88 -22.11 -36.59
N ASP A 30 -13.83 -21.19 -36.52
CA ASP A 30 -13.65 -19.79 -36.84
C ASP A 30 -12.75 -19.21 -35.74
N GLU A 31 -11.43 -19.35 -35.93
CA GLU A 31 -10.42 -18.94 -34.95
C GLU A 31 -10.34 -17.41 -34.95
N PRO A 32 -10.41 -16.75 -33.79
CA PRO A 32 -10.48 -15.30 -33.74
C PRO A 32 -9.21 -14.66 -34.33
N ALA A 33 -9.41 -13.69 -35.23
CA ALA A 33 -8.36 -12.87 -35.84
C ALA A 33 -7.24 -12.47 -34.86
N ILE A 34 -5.98 -12.71 -35.23
CA ILE A 34 -4.80 -12.32 -34.46
C ILE A 34 -4.32 -10.92 -34.85
N GLY A 35 -3.94 -10.08 -33.90
CA GLY A 35 -3.45 -8.74 -34.20
C GLY A 35 -3.00 -7.96 -32.98
N PHE A 36 -2.45 -6.77 -33.21
CA PHE A 36 -1.93 -5.88 -32.18
C PHE A 36 -2.01 -4.41 -32.61
N VAL A 37 -2.21 -3.50 -31.65
CA VAL A 37 -2.09 -2.05 -31.83
C VAL A 37 -0.70 -1.64 -31.34
N ASP A 38 0.15 -1.17 -32.27
CA ASP A 38 1.52 -0.76 -31.97
C ASP A 38 1.59 0.66 -31.36
N THR A 39 0.66 1.54 -31.75
CA THR A 39 0.58 2.95 -31.33
C THR A 39 -0.89 3.42 -31.29
N PRO A 40 -1.32 4.24 -30.32
CA PRO A 40 -0.63 4.46 -29.05
C PRO A 40 -0.62 3.13 -28.25
N ARG A 41 0.36 2.95 -27.38
CA ARG A 41 0.35 1.80 -26.47
C ARG A 41 -0.69 2.00 -25.37
N VAL A 42 -0.92 0.95 -24.59
CA VAL A 42 -1.73 1.02 -23.36
C VAL A 42 -1.22 2.18 -22.50
N ASP A 43 -2.15 3.01 -22.00
CA ASP A 43 -1.93 4.25 -21.23
C ASP A 43 -1.24 5.43 -21.97
N GLU A 44 -0.96 5.33 -23.28
CA GLU A 44 -0.39 6.42 -24.10
C GLU A 44 -1.46 7.28 -24.82
N TRP A 45 -2.73 7.20 -24.44
CA TRP A 45 -3.78 8.05 -24.99
C TRP A 45 -3.99 9.31 -24.13
N ASP A 46 -3.24 10.37 -24.46
CA ASP A 46 -3.12 11.60 -23.67
C ASP A 46 -3.42 12.91 -24.46
N THR A 47 -3.65 12.79 -25.77
CA THR A 47 -4.15 13.85 -26.64
C THR A 47 -5.44 13.45 -27.37
N PRO A 48 -6.33 14.39 -27.73
CA PRO A 48 -7.56 14.08 -28.47
C PRO A 48 -7.31 13.72 -29.94
N ILE A 49 -6.10 13.89 -30.47
CA ILE A 49 -5.77 13.60 -31.88
C ILE A 49 -4.66 12.55 -31.90
N ILE A 50 -4.98 11.31 -32.30
CA ILE A 50 -4.05 10.18 -32.28
C ILE A 50 -4.00 9.44 -33.62
N ASN A 51 -2.84 8.85 -33.91
CA ASN A 51 -2.69 7.82 -34.92
C ASN A 51 -2.82 6.45 -34.23
N ILE A 52 -3.81 5.65 -34.62
CA ILE A 52 -3.96 4.26 -34.18
C ILE A 52 -3.36 3.37 -35.27
N GLU A 53 -2.19 2.83 -35.01
CA GLU A 53 -1.38 2.03 -35.94
C GLU A 53 -1.23 0.61 -35.39
N GLY A 54 -1.23 -0.38 -36.28
CA GLY A 54 -1.16 -1.78 -35.86
C GLY A 54 -1.11 -2.76 -37.01
N TRP A 55 -1.35 -4.03 -36.70
CA TRP A 55 -1.56 -5.09 -37.67
C TRP A 55 -2.64 -6.07 -37.20
N VAL A 56 -3.28 -6.74 -38.15
CA VAL A 56 -4.22 -7.83 -37.88
C VAL A 56 -4.29 -8.79 -39.06
N TYR A 57 -4.51 -10.07 -38.75
CA TYR A 57 -4.67 -11.15 -39.70
C TYR A 57 -5.77 -12.11 -39.26
N ASP A 58 -6.51 -12.61 -40.24
CA ASP A 58 -7.49 -13.67 -40.09
C ASP A 58 -7.37 -14.57 -41.34
N PRO A 59 -7.47 -15.92 -41.22
CA PRO A 59 -7.41 -16.83 -42.37
C PRO A 59 -8.51 -16.61 -43.42
N ASP A 60 -9.73 -16.28 -42.99
CA ASP A 60 -10.85 -15.96 -43.88
C ASP A 60 -10.77 -14.50 -44.35
N GLY A 61 -10.16 -13.64 -43.53
CA GLY A 61 -9.68 -12.31 -43.91
C GLY A 61 -10.41 -11.17 -43.22
N ILE A 62 -9.76 -10.00 -43.19
CA ILE A 62 -10.26 -8.84 -42.43
C ILE A 62 -11.14 -7.94 -43.30
N LYS A 63 -12.37 -7.70 -42.83
CA LYS A 63 -13.34 -6.78 -43.44
C LYS A 63 -13.08 -5.34 -43.01
N SER A 64 -12.84 -5.10 -41.72
CA SER A 64 -12.46 -3.78 -41.19
C SER A 64 -11.74 -3.87 -39.84
N VAL A 65 -11.04 -2.80 -39.50
CA VAL A 65 -10.64 -2.47 -38.12
C VAL A 65 -11.47 -1.26 -37.69
N ASN A 66 -12.17 -1.39 -36.58
CA ASN A 66 -13.12 -0.42 -36.05
C ASN A 66 -12.62 0.14 -34.71
N VAL A 67 -12.85 1.42 -34.50
CA VAL A 67 -12.60 2.13 -33.24
C VAL A 67 -13.95 2.44 -32.60
N VAL A 68 -14.08 2.08 -31.33
CA VAL A 68 -15.28 2.26 -30.53
C VAL A 68 -14.93 3.11 -29.32
N LEU A 69 -15.60 4.24 -29.15
CA LEU A 69 -15.48 5.17 -28.03
C LEU A 69 -16.73 5.02 -27.15
N ASN A 70 -16.59 4.62 -25.89
CA ASN A 70 -17.72 4.50 -24.95
C ASN A 70 -18.89 3.68 -25.55
N ASP A 71 -18.58 2.50 -26.08
CA ASP A 71 -19.48 1.61 -26.84
C ASP A 71 -20.07 2.16 -28.17
N GLN A 72 -19.72 3.38 -28.58
CA GLN A 72 -20.13 3.98 -29.85
C GLN A 72 -19.05 3.85 -30.92
N HIS A 73 -19.40 3.27 -32.08
CA HIS A 73 -18.50 3.20 -33.22
C HIS A 73 -18.20 4.61 -33.78
N VAL A 74 -16.92 4.99 -33.84
CA VAL A 74 -16.47 6.33 -34.25
C VAL A 74 -15.64 6.33 -35.53
N PHE A 75 -14.72 5.38 -35.72
CA PHE A 75 -13.83 5.32 -36.89
C PHE A 75 -13.68 3.89 -37.40
N SER A 76 -13.33 3.73 -38.69
CA SER A 76 -12.93 2.43 -39.24
C SER A 76 -11.95 2.55 -40.40
N THR A 77 -11.20 1.48 -40.65
CA THR A 77 -10.26 1.33 -41.77
C THR A 77 -10.22 -0.12 -42.26
N VAL A 78 -9.44 -0.41 -43.29
CA VAL A 78 -9.17 -1.77 -43.80
C VAL A 78 -7.66 -1.98 -43.85
N PRO A 79 -7.10 -3.08 -43.31
CA PRO A 79 -5.66 -3.35 -43.35
C PRO A 79 -5.14 -3.43 -44.78
N LYS A 80 -4.19 -2.54 -45.11
CA LYS A 80 -3.57 -2.39 -46.45
C LYS A 80 -2.11 -1.91 -46.41
N LEU A 81 -1.49 -1.85 -45.23
CA LEU A 81 -0.09 -1.43 -45.05
C LEU A 81 0.84 -2.65 -44.93
N LYS A 82 2.02 -2.55 -45.53
CA LYS A 82 3.03 -3.63 -45.50
C LYS A 82 3.74 -3.70 -44.16
N ARG A 83 3.90 -4.91 -43.62
CA ARG A 83 4.58 -5.17 -42.33
C ARG A 83 5.52 -6.37 -42.44
N ALA A 84 6.72 -6.11 -42.98
CA ALA A 84 7.73 -7.15 -43.19
C ALA A 84 8.31 -7.71 -41.87
N ASP A 85 8.25 -6.91 -40.80
CA ASP A 85 8.50 -7.29 -39.40
C ASP A 85 7.50 -8.36 -38.92
N VAL A 86 6.21 -8.12 -39.12
CA VAL A 86 5.12 -9.04 -38.74
C VAL A 86 5.25 -10.36 -39.52
N LEU A 87 5.48 -10.31 -40.82
CA LEU A 87 5.68 -11.51 -41.65
C LEU A 87 6.91 -12.34 -41.26
N LYS A 88 7.95 -11.70 -40.73
CA LYS A 88 9.14 -12.37 -40.21
C LYS A 88 8.86 -13.06 -38.87
N ALA A 89 8.03 -12.46 -38.01
CA ALA A 89 7.63 -13.03 -36.71
C ALA A 89 6.53 -14.10 -36.83
N HIS A 90 5.62 -13.95 -37.81
CA HIS A 90 4.46 -14.80 -38.04
C HIS A 90 4.43 -15.33 -39.50
N PRO A 91 5.28 -16.32 -39.87
CA PRO A 91 5.40 -16.79 -41.26
C PRO A 91 4.14 -17.48 -41.84
N HIS A 92 3.10 -17.69 -41.04
CA HIS A 92 1.81 -18.27 -41.45
C HIS A 92 0.81 -17.23 -42.00
N ILE A 93 1.10 -15.94 -41.86
CA ILE A 93 0.23 -14.85 -42.35
C ILE A 93 0.31 -14.81 -43.89
N ALA A 94 -0.81 -15.09 -44.55
CA ALA A 94 -0.88 -15.28 -46.01
C ALA A 94 -1.08 -13.97 -46.82
N THR A 95 -0.97 -12.80 -46.20
CA THR A 95 -1.16 -11.47 -46.83
C THR A 95 0.09 -10.62 -46.70
N ASP A 96 0.47 -9.86 -47.73
CA ASP A 96 1.61 -8.93 -47.64
C ASP A 96 1.27 -7.57 -47.01
N THR A 97 -0.01 -7.33 -46.68
CA THR A 97 -0.50 -6.05 -46.13
C THR A 97 -1.38 -6.18 -44.86
N PRO A 98 -0.92 -6.82 -43.77
CA PRO A 98 -1.72 -6.96 -42.54
C PRO A 98 -1.80 -5.66 -41.71
N GLY A 99 -1.06 -4.61 -42.06
CA GLY A 99 -0.98 -3.37 -41.28
C GLY A 99 -2.13 -2.40 -41.53
N PHE A 100 -2.47 -1.60 -40.51
CA PHE A 100 -3.47 -0.54 -40.59
C PHE A 100 -2.98 0.77 -39.93
N LEU A 101 -3.60 1.88 -40.32
CA LEU A 101 -3.48 3.21 -39.72
C LEU A 101 -4.87 3.85 -39.71
N ILE A 102 -5.23 4.47 -38.58
CA ILE A 102 -6.41 5.31 -38.42
C ILE A 102 -5.93 6.63 -37.83
N GLN A 103 -6.22 7.75 -38.49
CA GLN A 103 -6.01 9.08 -37.91
C GLN A 103 -7.33 9.50 -37.28
N ALA A 104 -7.38 9.55 -35.95
CA ALA A 104 -8.59 9.79 -35.18
C ALA A 104 -8.51 11.16 -34.50
N ASP A 105 -9.58 11.95 -34.63
CA ASP A 105 -9.75 13.24 -33.95
C ASP A 105 -11.00 13.19 -33.07
N PHE A 106 -10.76 13.16 -31.77
CA PHE A 106 -11.75 13.11 -30.69
C PHE A 106 -12.05 14.49 -30.10
N THR A 107 -11.61 15.58 -30.74
CA THR A 107 -11.80 16.94 -30.23
C THR A 107 -13.29 17.25 -30.03
N GLY A 108 -13.68 17.46 -28.77
CA GLY A 108 -15.07 17.72 -28.38
C GLY A 108 -15.95 16.46 -28.25
N LEU A 109 -15.37 15.25 -28.34
CA LEU A 109 -16.04 13.97 -28.07
C LEU A 109 -15.68 13.35 -26.71
N LEU A 110 -14.60 13.82 -26.07
CA LEU A 110 -14.09 13.26 -24.82
C LEU A 110 -14.69 13.97 -23.59
N GLU A 111 -15.21 13.18 -22.66
CA GLU A 111 -15.83 13.63 -21.41
C GLU A 111 -14.91 13.41 -20.18
N GLY A 112 -13.77 12.74 -20.36
CA GLY A 112 -12.72 12.58 -19.36
C GLY A 112 -12.50 11.15 -18.90
N GLN A 113 -13.54 10.30 -18.89
CA GLN A 113 -13.47 8.88 -18.48
C GLN A 113 -13.54 7.92 -19.67
N ASP A 114 -13.17 8.41 -20.85
CA ASP A 114 -13.47 7.73 -22.10
C ASP A 114 -12.64 6.45 -22.30
N VAL A 115 -13.30 5.40 -22.75
CA VAL A 115 -12.68 4.12 -23.10
C VAL A 115 -12.75 3.94 -24.61
N LEU A 116 -11.60 3.81 -25.24
CA LEU A 116 -11.44 3.52 -26.65
C LEU A 116 -11.05 2.06 -26.81
N ALA A 117 -11.89 1.28 -27.47
CA ALA A 117 -11.60 -0.11 -27.79
C ALA A 117 -11.47 -0.31 -29.31
N VAL A 118 -10.39 -0.97 -29.72
CA VAL A 118 -10.07 -1.28 -31.12
C VAL A 118 -10.46 -2.72 -31.40
N TYR A 119 -11.23 -2.95 -32.46
CA TYR A 119 -11.70 -4.27 -32.87
C TYR A 119 -11.37 -4.55 -34.32
N SER A 120 -11.00 -5.78 -34.64
CA SER A 120 -11.15 -6.30 -36.00
C SER A 120 -12.54 -6.90 -36.21
N ILE A 121 -13.00 -6.82 -37.44
CA ILE A 121 -14.15 -7.55 -37.97
C ILE A 121 -13.65 -8.36 -39.17
N ASP A 122 -13.83 -9.67 -39.16
CA ASP A 122 -13.52 -10.54 -40.30
C ASP A 122 -14.60 -10.49 -41.39
N ILE A 123 -14.44 -11.25 -42.48
CA ILE A 123 -15.43 -11.32 -43.57
C ILE A 123 -16.74 -12.02 -43.18
N ASN A 124 -16.72 -12.93 -42.20
CA ASN A 124 -17.87 -13.66 -41.68
C ASN A 124 -18.71 -12.79 -40.73
N GLY A 125 -18.08 -11.78 -40.13
CA GLY A 125 -18.65 -10.82 -39.20
C GLY A 125 -18.31 -11.06 -37.73
N ASN A 126 -17.39 -11.97 -37.39
CA ASN A 126 -16.94 -12.10 -36.01
C ASN A 126 -16.05 -10.91 -35.63
N ARG A 127 -15.89 -10.70 -34.33
CA ARG A 127 -15.29 -9.51 -33.73
C ARG A 127 -14.22 -9.91 -32.73
N THR A 128 -12.97 -9.52 -33.00
CA THR A 128 -11.85 -9.71 -32.06
C THR A 128 -11.37 -8.36 -31.54
N GLN A 129 -11.18 -8.26 -30.22
CA GLN A 129 -10.65 -7.05 -29.59
C GLN A 129 -9.13 -7.04 -29.70
N LEU A 130 -8.57 -5.97 -30.27
CA LEU A 130 -7.13 -5.80 -30.50
C LEU A 130 -6.47 -4.96 -29.41
N ALA A 131 -7.19 -3.99 -28.84
CA ALA A 131 -6.72 -3.15 -27.73
C ALA A 131 -7.88 -2.48 -26.98
N THR A 132 -7.58 -2.05 -25.76
CA THR A 132 -8.33 -1.03 -25.01
C THR A 132 -7.35 0.08 -24.61
N LEU A 133 -7.78 1.33 -24.72
CA LEU A 133 -7.03 2.53 -24.38
C LEU A 133 -7.95 3.41 -23.52
N ASP A 134 -7.46 3.84 -22.36
CA ASP A 134 -8.22 4.66 -21.44
C ASP A 134 -7.75 6.11 -21.51
N TRP A 135 -8.69 7.04 -21.66
CA TRP A 135 -8.43 8.47 -21.61
C TRP A 135 -8.16 8.91 -20.17
N SER A 136 -7.00 9.51 -19.93
CA SER A 136 -6.62 10.04 -18.61
C SER A 136 -7.17 11.45 -18.35
N GLY A 137 -7.70 12.14 -19.37
CA GLY A 137 -8.04 13.56 -19.31
C GLY A 137 -6.85 14.52 -19.26
N LYS A 138 -5.60 14.04 -19.32
CA LYS A 138 -4.40 14.86 -19.08
C LYS A 138 -3.24 14.48 -20.01
N GLU A 139 -2.67 15.49 -20.66
CA GLU A 139 -1.42 15.40 -21.45
C GLU A 139 -0.27 14.88 -20.56
N GLN A 140 0.51 13.91 -21.05
CA GLN A 140 1.65 13.39 -20.29
C GLN A 140 2.78 14.41 -20.23
N VAL A 141 3.43 14.50 -19.06
CA VAL A 141 4.57 15.39 -18.84
C VAL A 141 5.84 14.56 -18.93
N ASP A 142 6.72 14.90 -19.88
CA ASP A 142 7.98 14.18 -20.13
C ASP A 142 9.06 14.56 -19.10
N TRP A 143 8.84 14.15 -17.84
CA TRP A 143 9.81 14.32 -16.75
C TRP A 143 11.07 13.51 -16.99
N LEU A 144 10.98 12.35 -17.64
CA LEU A 144 12.12 11.47 -17.90
C LEU A 144 13.13 12.13 -18.86
N LYS A 145 12.66 12.79 -19.92
CA LYS A 145 13.53 13.63 -20.74
C LYS A 145 14.13 14.76 -19.93
N ARG A 146 13.35 15.46 -19.09
CA ARG A 146 13.87 16.55 -18.26
C ARG A 146 14.96 16.06 -17.29
N ALA A 147 14.77 14.88 -16.70
CA ALA A 147 15.75 14.21 -15.86
C ALA A 147 17.08 13.97 -16.59
N SER A 148 17.04 13.61 -17.88
CA SER A 148 18.24 13.41 -18.70
C SER A 148 19.02 14.70 -18.98
N GLU A 149 18.37 15.86 -18.86
CA GLU A 149 18.97 17.19 -19.07
C GLU A 149 19.56 17.79 -17.78
N VAL A 150 19.23 17.25 -16.59
CA VAL A 150 19.56 17.84 -15.28
C VAL A 150 20.44 16.90 -14.46
N SER A 151 21.71 17.28 -14.29
CA SER A 151 22.68 16.51 -13.48
C SER A 151 22.26 16.41 -12.02
N GLY A 152 22.15 15.18 -11.49
CA GLY A 152 21.80 14.90 -10.10
C GLY A 152 20.30 14.75 -9.85
N TRP A 153 19.48 14.63 -10.89
CA TRP A 153 18.07 14.29 -10.76
C TRP A 153 17.90 12.94 -10.06
N ASP A 154 17.04 12.86 -9.04
CA ASP A 154 16.76 11.59 -8.38
C ASP A 154 15.70 10.78 -9.12
N LEU A 155 15.98 9.49 -9.29
CA LEU A 155 15.11 8.48 -9.90
C LEU A 155 14.87 7.30 -8.93
N GLU A 156 14.84 7.53 -7.60
CA GLU A 156 14.48 6.46 -6.67
C GLU A 156 13.04 5.99 -6.92
N PRO A 157 12.82 4.69 -7.23
CA PRO A 157 11.50 4.20 -7.60
C PRO A 157 10.58 4.08 -6.39
N PHE A 158 9.31 4.37 -6.63
CA PHE A 158 8.18 3.87 -5.84
C PHE A 158 7.89 2.42 -6.24
N TYR A 159 7.46 1.59 -5.28
CA TYR A 159 7.03 0.22 -5.53
C TYR A 159 5.55 -0.02 -5.20
N LEU A 160 4.87 -0.77 -6.06
CA LEU A 160 3.51 -1.25 -5.85
C LEU A 160 3.52 -2.80 -5.75
N PRO A 161 3.98 -3.40 -4.64
CA PRO A 161 3.96 -4.85 -4.46
C PRO A 161 2.55 -5.34 -4.16
N VAL A 162 1.83 -5.87 -5.16
CA VAL A 162 0.46 -6.37 -4.95
C VAL A 162 0.51 -7.61 -4.06
N ALA A 163 -0.30 -7.67 -3.00
CA ALA A 163 -0.33 -8.82 -2.11
C ALA A 163 -0.93 -10.05 -2.81
N THR A 164 -0.31 -11.21 -2.65
CA THR A 164 -0.88 -12.51 -3.06
C THR A 164 -0.30 -13.65 -2.25
N SER A 165 -0.92 -14.81 -2.35
CA SER A 165 -0.44 -16.09 -1.84
C SER A 165 -0.74 -17.20 -2.84
N GLY A 166 -0.09 -18.36 -2.68
CA GLY A 166 -0.19 -19.49 -3.61
C GLY A 166 0.38 -19.16 -5.00
N LEU A 167 1.56 -18.54 -5.04
CA LEU A 167 2.16 -18.03 -6.27
C LEU A 167 2.58 -19.18 -7.21
N GLY A 168 1.77 -19.40 -8.24
CA GLY A 168 2.08 -20.29 -9.37
C GLY A 168 2.52 -19.53 -10.63
N ASP A 169 3.03 -20.27 -11.61
CA ASP A 169 3.38 -19.73 -12.94
C ASP A 169 2.22 -19.04 -13.66
N PRO A 170 0.96 -19.52 -13.60
CA PRO A 170 -0.16 -18.82 -14.23
C PRO A 170 -0.39 -17.42 -13.62
N GLN A 171 -0.33 -17.29 -12.30
CA GLN A 171 -0.52 -16.04 -11.58
C GLN A 171 0.61 -15.04 -11.89
N ALA A 172 1.86 -15.51 -11.88
CA ALA A 172 3.01 -14.68 -12.23
C ALA A 172 2.95 -14.18 -13.69
N LYS A 173 2.58 -15.06 -14.63
CA LYS A 173 2.37 -14.70 -16.05
C LYS A 173 1.21 -13.72 -16.25
N GLU A 174 0.10 -13.92 -15.54
CA GLU A 174 -1.04 -13.00 -15.58
C GLU A 174 -0.61 -11.60 -15.09
N LEU A 175 0.08 -11.51 -13.95
CA LEU A 175 0.58 -10.24 -13.41
C LEU A 175 1.51 -9.51 -14.38
N VAL A 176 2.47 -10.22 -14.98
CA VAL A 176 3.38 -9.64 -15.99
C VAL A 176 2.60 -9.19 -17.23
N SER A 177 1.58 -9.92 -17.66
CA SER A 177 0.75 -9.54 -18.81
C SER A 177 -0.11 -8.30 -18.57
N VAL A 178 -0.62 -8.11 -17.34
CA VAL A 178 -1.48 -6.98 -16.98
C VAL A 178 -0.67 -5.71 -16.66
N TYR A 179 0.46 -5.86 -15.95
CA TYR A 179 1.24 -4.71 -15.46
C TYR A 179 2.57 -4.46 -16.17
N GLY A 180 3.08 -5.38 -16.98
CA GLY A 180 4.41 -5.25 -17.60
C GLY A 180 4.59 -3.97 -18.42
N ALA A 181 3.56 -3.52 -19.13
CA ALA A 181 3.55 -2.26 -19.88
C ALA A 181 3.39 -1.01 -18.99
N LYS A 182 2.86 -1.16 -17.76
CA LYS A 182 2.54 -0.06 -16.83
C LYS A 182 3.68 0.29 -15.87
N GLN A 183 4.79 -0.46 -15.91
CA GLN A 183 6.00 -0.19 -15.12
C GLN A 183 6.92 0.81 -15.84
N ASN A 184 7.66 1.59 -15.05
CA ASN A 184 8.69 2.50 -15.56
C ASN A 184 9.87 2.65 -14.59
N GLU A 185 10.83 3.52 -14.92
CA GLU A 185 12.07 3.71 -14.18
C GLU A 185 11.84 4.10 -12.71
N THR A 186 10.79 4.89 -12.44
CA THR A 186 10.46 5.46 -11.13
C THR A 186 9.17 4.91 -10.49
N PHE A 187 8.44 4.03 -11.18
CA PHE A 187 7.26 3.34 -10.66
C PHE A 187 7.32 1.86 -11.06
N ARG A 188 7.56 0.97 -10.08
CA ARG A 188 7.73 -0.47 -10.31
C ARG A 188 6.60 -1.26 -9.67
N ILE A 189 6.11 -2.29 -10.34
CA ILE A 189 5.03 -3.14 -9.84
C ILE A 189 5.63 -4.51 -9.50
N GLY A 190 5.27 -5.04 -8.34
CA GLY A 190 5.86 -6.25 -7.78
C GLY A 190 4.82 -7.10 -7.04
N LEU A 191 5.30 -7.96 -6.14
CA LEU A 191 4.47 -8.80 -5.28
C LEU A 191 4.83 -8.66 -3.80
N ARG A 192 3.82 -8.70 -2.91
CA ARG A 192 4.01 -9.00 -1.48
C ARG A 192 3.60 -10.45 -1.22
N ILE A 193 4.53 -11.28 -0.75
CA ILE A 193 4.29 -12.71 -0.46
C ILE A 193 4.54 -12.98 1.03
N PRO A 194 3.62 -13.66 1.75
CA PRO A 194 3.85 -14.12 3.11
C PRO A 194 4.72 -15.37 3.15
N VAL A 195 5.69 -15.38 4.06
CA VAL A 195 6.51 -16.55 4.41
C VAL A 195 6.32 -16.81 5.90
N LEU A 196 5.61 -17.89 6.20
CA LEU A 196 5.19 -18.25 7.55
C LEU A 196 6.33 -18.98 8.29
N TYR A 197 7.41 -18.28 8.65
CA TYR A 197 8.70 -18.88 9.03
C TYR A 197 8.69 -19.71 10.33
N MET A 198 7.64 -19.61 11.15
CA MET A 198 7.41 -20.49 12.31
C MET A 198 6.50 -21.69 11.98
N ARG A 199 5.78 -21.66 10.85
CA ARG A 199 4.85 -22.69 10.41
C ARG A 199 5.41 -23.61 9.33
N THR A 200 6.16 -23.05 8.38
CA THR A 200 6.86 -23.81 7.33
C THR A 200 8.17 -24.37 7.87
N THR A 201 8.07 -25.43 8.66
CA THR A 201 9.21 -26.07 9.31
C THR A 201 9.40 -27.53 8.87
N LYS A 202 10.55 -28.11 9.23
CA LYS A 202 10.86 -29.55 9.06
C LYS A 202 10.18 -30.45 10.10
N GLY A 203 9.33 -29.86 10.94
CA GLY A 203 8.52 -30.50 11.97
C GLY A 203 9.26 -30.91 13.24
N ARG A 204 8.48 -31.43 14.20
CA ARG A 204 8.89 -31.83 15.56
C ARG A 204 10.14 -32.71 15.60
N ASP A 205 10.21 -33.73 14.73
CA ASP A 205 11.35 -34.66 14.68
C ASP A 205 12.66 -34.01 14.18
N ASN A 206 12.57 -32.79 13.60
CA ASN A 206 13.69 -31.99 13.12
C ASN A 206 13.77 -30.62 13.84
N ASP A 207 13.36 -30.55 15.11
CA ASP A 207 13.49 -29.36 15.97
C ASP A 207 12.79 -28.11 15.39
N TRP A 208 11.72 -28.29 14.60
CA TRP A 208 10.97 -27.24 13.90
C TRP A 208 11.87 -26.22 13.16
N VAL A 209 13.00 -26.69 12.64
CA VAL A 209 13.92 -25.88 11.82
C VAL A 209 13.17 -25.37 10.58
N PHE A 210 13.27 -24.08 10.28
CA PHE A 210 12.63 -23.46 9.12
C PHE A 210 12.97 -24.22 7.82
N ASP A 211 11.96 -24.43 6.98
CA ASP A 211 12.09 -25.13 5.70
C ASP A 211 11.83 -24.18 4.52
N PRO A 212 12.87 -23.69 3.83
CA PRO A 212 12.69 -22.79 2.70
C PRO A 212 12.12 -23.48 1.46
N ASP A 213 12.17 -24.82 1.42
CA ASP A 213 11.65 -25.70 0.36
C ASP A 213 10.38 -26.45 0.82
N PHE A 214 9.63 -25.88 1.78
CA PHE A 214 8.45 -26.52 2.38
C PHE A 214 7.45 -27.02 1.34
N ASN A 215 6.99 -28.27 1.50
CA ASN A 215 6.02 -28.86 0.58
C ASN A 215 4.63 -28.23 0.74
N THR A 216 4.21 -27.38 -0.21
CA THR A 216 2.89 -26.74 -0.24
C THR A 216 1.73 -27.71 -0.56
N GLU A 217 2.03 -28.96 -0.91
CA GLU A 217 1.03 -30.06 -0.91
C GLU A 217 0.74 -30.63 0.48
N THR A 218 1.47 -30.22 1.53
CA THR A 218 1.22 -30.67 2.91
C THR A 218 -0.17 -30.24 3.37
N ARG A 219 -0.86 -31.14 4.09
CA ARG A 219 -2.20 -30.92 4.63
C ARG A 219 -2.27 -31.29 6.10
N SER A 220 -3.13 -30.59 6.84
CA SER A 220 -3.54 -30.89 8.21
C SER A 220 -4.28 -32.23 8.29
N GLU A 221 -4.49 -32.77 9.50
CA GLU A 221 -5.37 -33.95 9.71
C GLU A 221 -6.81 -33.67 9.22
N THR A 222 -7.22 -32.40 9.25
CA THR A 222 -8.51 -31.91 8.75
C THR A 222 -8.54 -31.64 7.23
N GLY A 223 -7.44 -31.84 6.52
CA GLY A 223 -7.33 -31.65 5.07
C GLY A 223 -7.15 -30.20 4.60
N LYS A 224 -6.92 -29.25 5.52
CA LYS A 224 -6.57 -27.85 5.22
C LYS A 224 -5.12 -27.74 4.73
N LEU A 225 -4.80 -26.72 3.94
CA LEU A 225 -3.43 -26.31 3.61
C LEU A 225 -2.70 -25.83 4.87
N ILE A 226 -1.43 -26.21 5.03
CA ILE A 226 -0.55 -25.67 6.10
C ILE A 226 0.05 -24.32 5.68
N ALA A 227 0.55 -24.24 4.44
CA ALA A 227 1.07 -23.01 3.84
C ALA A 227 0.91 -23.07 2.32
N GLU A 228 0.68 -21.92 1.69
CA GLU A 228 0.44 -21.81 0.24
C GLU A 228 1.73 -21.56 -0.56
N ASP A 229 2.78 -21.04 0.08
CA ASP A 229 4.04 -20.63 -0.54
C ASP A 229 5.26 -21.19 0.21
N ALA A 230 6.35 -21.41 -0.54
CA ALA A 230 7.67 -21.71 -0.01
C ALA A 230 8.67 -20.62 -0.43
N LEU A 231 9.65 -20.31 0.42
CA LEU A 231 10.56 -19.18 0.21
C LEU A 231 11.38 -19.35 -1.08
N ASN A 232 12.00 -20.51 -1.29
CA ASN A 232 12.87 -20.73 -2.45
C ASN A 232 12.08 -20.70 -3.77
N ASP A 233 10.86 -21.23 -3.81
CA ASP A 233 9.98 -21.14 -4.99
C ASP A 233 9.55 -19.70 -5.27
N THR A 234 9.25 -18.92 -4.22
CA THR A 234 8.94 -17.47 -4.35
C THR A 234 10.10 -16.71 -4.97
N LEU A 235 11.31 -16.90 -4.45
CA LEU A 235 12.53 -16.25 -4.95
C LEU A 235 12.86 -16.68 -6.38
N LYS A 236 12.73 -17.97 -6.68
CA LYS A 236 12.91 -18.52 -8.03
C LYS A 236 11.94 -17.90 -9.04
N ARG A 237 10.64 -17.77 -8.70
CA ARG A 237 9.65 -17.13 -9.58
C ARG A 237 9.90 -15.63 -9.73
N SER A 238 10.35 -14.94 -8.68
CA SER A 238 10.79 -13.53 -8.76
C SER A 238 11.87 -13.35 -9.83
N ILE A 239 12.87 -14.24 -9.87
CA ILE A 239 13.94 -14.25 -10.89
C ILE A 239 13.40 -14.62 -12.27
N GLU A 240 12.63 -15.72 -12.39
CA GLU A 240 12.13 -16.24 -13.67
C GLU A 240 11.23 -15.23 -14.41
N PHE A 241 10.39 -14.50 -13.67
CA PHE A 241 9.45 -13.52 -14.22
C PHE A 241 9.92 -12.06 -14.10
N ASN A 242 11.11 -11.82 -13.53
CA ASN A 242 11.64 -10.48 -13.25
C ASN A 242 10.64 -9.60 -12.47
N ILE A 243 10.08 -10.15 -11.39
CA ILE A 243 9.08 -9.50 -10.53
C ILE A 243 9.74 -9.10 -9.22
N PRO A 244 9.85 -7.80 -8.88
CA PRO A 244 10.33 -7.38 -7.57
C PRO A 244 9.42 -7.85 -6.42
N VAL A 245 10.00 -8.31 -5.32
CA VAL A 245 9.30 -8.90 -4.16
C VAL A 245 9.55 -8.14 -2.85
N LEU A 246 8.45 -7.96 -2.12
CA LEU A 246 8.40 -7.58 -0.70
C LEU A 246 8.04 -8.85 0.09
N ILE A 247 8.90 -9.29 1.00
CA ILE A 247 8.69 -10.56 1.71
C ILE A 247 8.14 -10.27 3.10
N THR A 248 6.95 -10.77 3.40
CA THR A 248 6.34 -10.69 4.72
C THR A 248 6.81 -11.88 5.55
N LEU A 249 7.79 -11.66 6.43
CA LEU A 249 8.23 -12.67 7.40
C LEU A 249 7.24 -12.66 8.58
N ASN A 250 6.32 -13.64 8.58
CA ASN A 250 5.26 -13.75 9.57
C ASN A 250 5.45 -14.96 10.49
N GLY A 251 5.62 -14.69 11.77
CA GLY A 251 5.54 -15.65 12.87
C GLY A 251 4.66 -15.10 14.00
N GLY A 252 3.71 -14.24 13.67
CA GLY A 252 2.73 -13.66 14.57
C GLY A 252 1.38 -14.38 14.50
N ILE A 253 0.37 -13.75 15.10
CA ILE A 253 -0.98 -14.28 15.28
C ILE A 253 -1.70 -14.66 13.97
N TRP A 254 -1.28 -14.09 12.83
CA TRP A 254 -1.81 -14.42 11.51
C TRP A 254 -1.11 -15.60 10.82
N ALA A 255 0.05 -16.05 11.29
CA ALA A 255 0.69 -17.29 10.79
C ALA A 255 0.00 -18.53 11.37
N ASP A 256 -0.30 -18.45 12.67
CA ASP A 256 -1.01 -19.39 13.53
C ASP A 256 -2.50 -19.60 13.13
N ALA A 257 -3.04 -18.65 12.38
CA ALA A 257 -4.46 -18.48 12.10
C ALA A 257 -5.15 -19.57 11.23
N SER A 258 -4.65 -20.82 11.11
CA SER A 258 -5.30 -21.82 10.23
C SER A 258 -5.25 -23.29 10.68
N GLY A 259 -5.51 -23.61 11.94
CA GLY A 259 -5.73 -24.99 12.39
C GLY A 259 -4.50 -25.57 13.10
N THR A 260 -4.72 -26.00 14.34
CA THR A 260 -3.73 -26.53 15.28
C THR A 260 -3.02 -27.79 14.74
N GLU A 261 -1.77 -27.64 14.33
CA GLU A 261 -0.92 -28.66 13.69
C GLU A 261 0.52 -28.65 14.25
N PRO A 262 0.71 -28.88 15.58
CA PRO A 262 1.98 -28.71 16.30
C PRO A 262 3.11 -29.66 15.88
N TYR A 263 2.82 -30.63 15.00
CA TYR A 263 3.88 -31.40 14.35
C TYR A 263 4.68 -30.54 13.37
N TRP A 264 4.04 -29.64 12.62
CA TRP A 264 4.67 -28.75 11.64
C TRP A 264 4.81 -27.33 12.16
N ASP A 265 3.77 -26.81 12.80
CA ASP A 265 3.76 -25.44 13.30
C ASP A 265 4.45 -25.35 14.65
N LEU A 266 5.38 -24.41 14.74
CA LEU A 266 6.12 -24.09 15.96
C LEU A 266 5.33 -23.15 16.87
N ILE A 267 4.37 -22.38 16.35
CA ILE A 267 3.50 -21.54 17.18
C ILE A 267 2.58 -22.45 18.00
N ASP A 268 1.78 -23.29 17.35
CA ASP A 268 0.98 -24.35 17.99
C ASP A 268 1.75 -25.12 19.07
N HIS A 269 2.98 -25.58 18.75
CA HIS A 269 3.80 -26.32 19.72
C HIS A 269 4.20 -25.45 20.93
N LEU A 270 4.65 -24.21 20.70
CA LEU A 270 4.99 -23.29 21.78
C LEU A 270 3.78 -22.97 22.65
N GLU A 271 2.60 -22.92 22.04
CA GLU A 271 1.33 -22.65 22.70
C GLU A 271 0.78 -23.85 23.49
N GLU A 272 1.30 -25.08 23.32
CA GLU A 272 1.01 -26.22 24.21
C GLU A 272 1.39 -25.91 25.69
N ASP A 273 2.35 -25.00 25.93
CA ASP A 273 2.72 -24.52 27.26
C ASP A 273 2.12 -23.13 27.54
N GLU A 274 1.19 -23.06 28.50
CA GLU A 274 0.56 -21.81 28.94
C GLU A 274 1.57 -20.73 29.39
N LYS A 275 2.79 -21.09 29.82
CA LYS A 275 3.84 -20.11 30.16
C LYS A 275 4.24 -19.22 28.98
N ASN A 276 4.12 -19.74 27.75
CA ASN A 276 4.51 -19.06 26.51
C ASN A 276 3.38 -18.17 25.96
N CYS A 277 2.17 -18.26 26.51
CA CYS A 277 0.98 -17.59 25.99
C CYS A 277 0.67 -16.27 26.73
N GLN A 278 -0.23 -15.45 26.17
CA GLN A 278 -0.78 -14.27 26.83
C GLN A 278 -1.93 -14.62 27.78
N TRP A 279 -1.94 -14.05 28.98
CA TRP A 279 -2.93 -14.35 30.02
C TRP A 279 -3.90 -13.18 30.24
N THR A 280 -5.14 -13.50 30.55
CA THR A 280 -6.14 -12.53 31.04
C THR A 280 -5.84 -12.06 32.47
N TYR A 281 -6.38 -10.91 32.87
CA TYR A 281 -6.34 -10.41 34.25
C TYR A 281 -6.92 -11.36 35.32
N GLU A 282 -7.64 -12.41 34.91
CA GLU A 282 -8.17 -13.46 35.79
C GLU A 282 -7.22 -14.66 35.95
N GLY A 283 -6.05 -14.63 35.32
CA GLY A 283 -5.07 -15.72 35.34
C GLY A 283 -5.48 -16.91 34.46
N LYS A 284 -6.11 -16.64 33.31
CA LYS A 284 -6.53 -17.66 32.34
C LYS A 284 -5.89 -17.41 30.99
N VAL A 285 -5.42 -18.49 30.35
CA VAL A 285 -5.19 -18.57 28.90
C VAL A 285 -6.44 -19.17 28.26
N PHE A 286 -6.79 -18.75 27.04
CA PHE A 286 -7.88 -19.36 26.28
C PHE A 286 -7.36 -20.45 25.33
N SER A 287 -8.25 -21.35 24.94
CA SER A 287 -8.01 -22.32 23.87
C SER A 287 -8.28 -21.69 22.50
N ASP A 288 -7.52 -22.11 21.51
CA ASP A 288 -7.44 -21.63 20.12
C ASP A 288 -8.81 -21.46 19.43
N GLU A 289 -9.71 -22.41 19.64
CA GLU A 289 -11.05 -22.41 19.06
C GLU A 289 -12.01 -21.36 19.67
N TYR A 290 -11.64 -20.67 20.75
CA TYR A 290 -12.57 -19.84 21.55
C TYR A 290 -13.16 -18.65 20.75
N LEU A 291 -12.45 -18.15 19.74
CA LEU A 291 -12.91 -17.07 18.85
C LEU A 291 -13.29 -17.50 17.42
N SER A 292 -13.44 -18.80 17.17
CA SER A 292 -13.86 -19.42 15.89
C SER A 292 -15.19 -18.92 15.27
N ASN A 293 -15.91 -18.02 15.94
CA ASN A 293 -17.21 -17.47 15.52
C ASN A 293 -17.13 -16.00 15.05
N LEU A 294 -15.95 -15.40 14.90
CA LEU A 294 -15.80 -14.00 14.50
C LEU A 294 -15.97 -13.80 12.97
N PRO A 295 -16.49 -12.64 12.50
CA PRO A 295 -16.46 -12.26 11.09
C PRO A 295 -15.03 -12.06 10.58
N GLY A 296 -14.78 -12.32 9.29
CA GLY A 296 -13.43 -12.32 8.71
C GLY A 296 -12.60 -13.57 9.07
N SER A 297 -13.17 -14.48 9.86
CA SER A 297 -12.53 -15.68 10.37
C SER A 297 -13.04 -16.92 9.61
N THR A 298 -12.20 -17.54 8.79
CA THR A 298 -12.58 -18.70 7.95
C THR A 298 -12.33 -20.04 8.65
N LEU A 299 -13.15 -20.35 9.67
CA LEU A 299 -13.19 -21.66 10.38
C LEU A 299 -11.86 -22.15 10.99
N SER A 300 -10.87 -21.27 11.09
CA SER A 300 -9.79 -21.13 12.06
C SER A 300 -9.35 -19.68 11.85
N PRO A 301 -9.33 -18.87 12.89
CA PRO A 301 -8.04 -18.37 13.31
C PRO A 301 -7.92 -18.38 14.83
N GLU A 302 -6.72 -18.72 15.30
CA GLU A 302 -6.46 -19.17 16.68
C GLU A 302 -6.24 -17.98 17.63
N LEU A 303 -6.68 -16.80 17.16
CA LEU A 303 -6.65 -15.44 17.74
C LEU A 303 -7.03 -15.31 19.22
N SER A 304 -7.62 -16.33 19.84
CA SER A 304 -7.87 -16.36 21.28
C SER A 304 -6.65 -16.71 22.12
N ARG A 305 -5.74 -17.50 21.55
CA ARG A 305 -4.42 -17.80 22.07
C ARG A 305 -3.41 -16.99 21.25
N ALA A 306 -2.24 -16.77 21.84
CA ALA A 306 -1.23 -15.86 21.34
C ALA A 306 0.02 -15.96 22.21
N LEU A 307 1.19 -16.06 21.59
CA LEU A 307 2.47 -15.98 22.28
C LEU A 307 2.65 -14.64 23.01
N THR A 308 3.26 -14.70 24.20
CA THR A 308 3.63 -13.52 24.99
C THR A 308 4.84 -12.80 24.39
N LEU A 309 4.86 -11.48 24.49
CA LEU A 309 5.95 -10.62 23.99
C LEU A 309 7.03 -10.35 25.05
N ASN A 310 6.91 -10.90 26.26
CA ASN A 310 7.81 -10.54 27.36
C ASN A 310 9.23 -11.07 27.17
N VAL A 311 10.20 -10.35 27.73
CA VAL A 311 11.64 -10.61 27.56
C VAL A 311 12.12 -11.92 28.20
N PHE A 312 11.35 -12.51 29.12
CA PHE A 312 11.68 -13.78 29.79
C PHE A 312 11.06 -15.01 29.11
N ALA A 313 10.33 -14.84 28.00
CA ALA A 313 9.83 -15.94 27.18
C ALA A 313 10.97 -16.57 26.35
N ASP A 314 11.99 -17.09 27.05
CA ASP A 314 13.27 -17.53 26.47
C ASP A 314 13.09 -18.52 25.32
N GLU A 315 12.14 -19.45 25.46
CA GLU A 315 11.83 -20.48 24.46
C GLU A 315 11.22 -19.87 23.19
N VAL A 316 10.19 -19.04 23.35
CA VAL A 316 9.55 -18.29 22.24
C VAL A 316 10.58 -17.43 21.51
N ARG A 317 11.38 -16.67 22.25
CA ARG A 317 12.41 -15.76 21.70
C ARG A 317 13.51 -16.53 20.99
N TYR A 318 13.98 -17.65 21.55
CA TYR A 318 14.97 -18.53 20.92
C TYR A 318 14.48 -19.05 19.58
N TYR A 319 13.30 -19.67 19.55
CA TYR A 319 12.75 -20.28 18.34
C TYR A 319 12.40 -19.24 17.27
N LYS A 320 11.76 -18.12 17.66
CA LYS A 320 11.46 -17.01 16.74
C LYS A 320 12.74 -16.42 16.15
N LYS A 321 13.75 -16.06 16.96
CA LYS A 321 15.04 -15.56 16.47
C LYS A 321 15.71 -16.56 15.52
N ARG A 322 15.78 -17.83 15.93
CA ARG A 322 16.45 -18.89 15.16
C ARG A 322 15.82 -19.09 13.78
N ASN A 323 14.50 -19.15 13.66
CA ASN A 323 13.83 -19.36 12.38
C ASN A 323 13.79 -18.08 11.53
N LEU A 324 13.54 -16.91 12.14
CA LEU A 324 13.56 -15.61 11.46
C LEU A 324 14.93 -15.37 10.79
N GLN A 325 16.03 -15.63 11.51
CA GLN A 325 17.38 -15.49 10.97
C GLN A 325 17.74 -16.51 9.89
N GLN A 326 17.10 -17.68 9.85
CA GLN A 326 17.30 -18.65 8.76
C GLN A 326 16.65 -18.16 7.47
N ALA A 327 15.39 -17.70 7.54
CA ALA A 327 14.71 -17.09 6.40
C ALA A 327 15.46 -15.82 5.92
N ALA A 328 15.81 -14.93 6.84
CA ALA A 328 16.48 -13.67 6.52
C ALA A 328 17.87 -13.86 5.88
N ARG A 329 18.67 -14.87 6.26
CA ARG A 329 19.96 -15.18 5.59
C ARG A 329 19.78 -15.60 4.13
N ILE A 330 18.73 -16.37 3.82
CA ILE A 330 18.43 -16.77 2.45
C ILE A 330 18.01 -15.55 1.62
N ILE A 331 17.17 -14.68 2.20
CA ILE A 331 16.74 -13.43 1.58
C ILE A 331 17.91 -12.45 1.41
N ALA A 332 18.86 -12.42 2.34
CA ALA A 332 20.06 -11.57 2.25
C ALA A 332 20.95 -11.97 1.07
N ASN A 333 21.15 -13.27 0.83
CA ASN A 333 21.86 -13.75 -0.36
C ASN A 333 21.13 -13.33 -1.64
N PHE A 334 19.81 -13.55 -1.71
CA PHE A 334 18.99 -13.09 -2.85
C PHE A 334 19.07 -11.57 -3.06
N ALA A 335 19.04 -10.77 -1.99
CA ALA A 335 19.16 -9.32 -2.06
C ALA A 335 20.53 -8.83 -2.54
N GLN A 336 21.60 -9.61 -2.30
CA GLN A 336 22.95 -9.34 -2.80
C GLN A 336 23.12 -9.76 -4.27
N GLU A 337 22.50 -10.87 -4.69
CA GLU A 337 22.56 -11.39 -6.05
C GLU A 337 21.60 -10.66 -7.02
N HIS A 338 20.44 -10.21 -6.52
CA HIS A 338 19.33 -9.60 -7.26
C HIS A 338 18.76 -8.33 -6.58
N PRO A 339 19.58 -7.30 -6.32
CA PRO A 339 19.17 -6.10 -5.58
C PRO A 339 18.02 -5.31 -6.26
N GLU A 340 17.86 -5.44 -7.58
CA GLU A 340 16.76 -4.85 -8.36
C GLU A 340 15.41 -5.54 -8.16
N LEU A 341 15.41 -6.80 -7.70
CA LEU A 341 14.22 -7.59 -7.39
C LEU A 341 13.86 -7.55 -5.90
N PHE A 342 14.75 -7.09 -5.01
CA PHE A 342 14.47 -7.02 -3.58
C PHE A 342 13.88 -5.67 -3.16
N ILE A 343 12.57 -5.61 -2.90
CA ILE A 343 11.91 -4.41 -2.37
C ILE A 343 12.28 -4.20 -0.90
N GLY A 344 12.15 -5.26 -0.09
CA GLY A 344 12.44 -5.29 1.34
C GLY A 344 11.81 -6.51 2.03
N ILE A 345 11.90 -6.54 3.36
CA ILE A 345 11.16 -7.42 4.27
C ILE A 345 10.18 -6.57 5.08
N ASN A 346 8.94 -7.04 5.28
CA ASN A 346 8.15 -6.59 6.43
C ASN A 346 7.98 -7.72 7.47
N LEU A 347 7.96 -7.33 8.74
CA LEU A 347 7.97 -8.18 9.93
C LEU A 347 6.56 -8.31 10.51
N ASP A 348 6.20 -9.49 11.03
CA ASP A 348 5.01 -9.81 11.84
C ASP A 348 3.85 -8.78 11.69
N PRO A 349 2.89 -9.02 10.76
CA PRO A 349 1.70 -8.18 10.65
C PRO A 349 0.88 -8.17 11.94
N ASP A 350 0.37 -6.99 12.30
CA ASP A 350 -0.55 -6.80 13.44
C ASP A 350 -0.01 -7.34 14.77
N VAL A 351 1.20 -6.92 15.16
CA VAL A 351 1.72 -7.22 16.50
C VAL A 351 0.81 -6.56 17.53
N TYR A 352 0.21 -7.37 18.39
CA TYR A 352 -0.70 -6.92 19.43
C TYR A 352 -0.54 -7.71 20.73
N ILE A 353 -0.79 -7.01 21.83
CA ILE A 353 -1.23 -7.59 23.09
C ILE A 353 -2.74 -7.86 22.98
N ASN A 354 -3.12 -9.13 22.85
CA ASN A 354 -4.33 -9.66 22.21
C ASN A 354 -5.60 -8.74 22.25
N PRO A 355 -6.08 -8.23 21.09
CA PRO A 355 -7.20 -7.29 21.01
C PRO A 355 -8.59 -7.95 20.97
N PHE A 356 -8.69 -9.24 20.62
CA PHE A 356 -9.91 -9.82 20.05
C PHE A 356 -11.03 -10.13 21.07
N PHE A 357 -10.81 -9.76 22.33
CA PHE A 357 -11.74 -9.95 23.45
C PHE A 357 -12.42 -8.64 23.88
N GLU A 358 -12.75 -7.75 22.93
CA GLU A 358 -13.27 -6.41 23.17
C GLU A 358 -14.33 -6.36 24.30
N GLY A 359 -14.02 -5.60 25.36
CA GLY A 359 -14.88 -5.41 26.53
C GLY A 359 -15.04 -6.64 27.46
N LYS A 360 -14.39 -7.76 27.17
CA LYS A 360 -14.45 -9.02 27.96
C LYS A 360 -13.17 -9.31 28.73
N ALA A 361 -12.01 -9.14 28.11
CA ALA A 361 -10.70 -9.39 28.72
C ALA A 361 -9.63 -8.48 28.13
N TRP A 362 -8.64 -8.13 28.95
CA TRP A 362 -7.40 -7.46 28.54
C TRP A 362 -6.23 -8.39 28.86
N PHE A 363 -5.18 -8.26 28.06
CA PHE A 363 -3.92 -8.98 28.13
C PHE A 363 -2.80 -7.95 28.36
N ASP A 364 -1.54 -8.33 28.61
CA ASP A 364 -1.06 -9.66 28.93
C ASP A 364 -0.66 -9.68 30.42
N TYR A 365 -1.30 -10.55 31.19
CA TYR A 365 -1.09 -10.72 32.62
C TYR A 365 -0.30 -12.00 32.93
N ASN A 366 0.44 -12.54 31.96
CA ASN A 366 1.36 -13.66 32.12
C ASN A 366 2.33 -13.36 33.29
N PRO A 367 2.62 -14.32 34.18
CA PRO A 367 3.48 -14.10 35.35
C PRO A 367 4.83 -13.42 35.05
N ASP A 368 5.48 -13.76 33.93
CA ASP A 368 6.74 -13.14 33.52
C ASP A 368 6.53 -11.76 32.85
N THR A 369 5.39 -11.51 32.20
CA THR A 369 4.99 -10.15 31.79
C THR A 369 4.77 -9.24 32.99
N LEU A 370 4.16 -9.75 34.08
CA LEU A 370 4.02 -9.02 35.34
C LEU A 370 5.36 -8.75 36.03
N ARG A 371 6.29 -9.71 35.96
CA ARG A 371 7.67 -9.56 36.40
C ARG A 371 8.42 -8.49 35.59
N GLN A 372 8.27 -8.49 34.26
CA GLN A 372 8.87 -7.46 33.41
C GLN A 372 8.28 -6.08 33.70
N PHE A 373 6.97 -5.96 33.94
CA PHE A 373 6.34 -4.70 34.33
C PHE A 373 6.95 -4.12 35.62
N ARG A 374 7.20 -4.94 36.64
CA ARG A 374 7.87 -4.52 37.89
C ARG A 374 9.30 -4.03 37.61
N HIS A 375 10.03 -4.75 36.76
CA HIS A 375 11.38 -4.37 36.36
C HIS A 375 11.42 -3.07 35.54
N TRP A 376 10.46 -2.88 34.61
CA TRP A 376 10.29 -1.66 33.81
C TRP A 376 9.94 -0.46 34.69
N LEU A 377 8.97 -0.60 35.60
CA LEU A 377 8.63 0.45 36.56
C LEU A 377 9.86 0.88 37.38
N ALA A 378 10.66 -0.07 37.85
CA ALA A 378 11.78 0.18 38.75
C ALA A 378 13.11 0.55 38.05
N GLY A 379 13.22 0.39 36.73
CA GLY A 379 14.51 0.48 36.02
C GLY A 379 15.52 -0.59 36.45
N THR A 380 15.07 -1.84 36.66
CA THR A 380 15.88 -2.95 37.18
C THR A 380 15.87 -4.19 36.28
N GLY A 381 16.71 -5.18 36.59
CA GLY A 381 16.70 -6.46 35.89
C GLY A 381 17.11 -6.30 34.43
N PRO A 382 16.24 -6.65 33.44
CA PRO A 382 16.50 -6.39 32.03
C PRO A 382 16.88 -4.94 31.72
N TYR A 383 16.33 -3.97 32.46
CA TYR A 383 16.51 -2.52 32.20
C TYR A 383 17.70 -1.88 32.94
N SER A 384 18.34 -2.59 33.87
CA SER A 384 19.53 -2.08 34.56
C SER A 384 20.80 -2.24 33.73
N THR A 385 21.88 -1.54 34.09
CA THR A 385 23.18 -1.65 33.42
C THR A 385 23.68 -3.09 33.32
N GLY A 386 24.06 -3.51 32.11
CA GLY A 386 24.39 -4.89 31.74
C GLY A 386 23.19 -5.80 31.46
N GLY A 387 21.97 -5.28 31.51
CA GLY A 387 20.74 -5.99 31.15
C GLY A 387 20.46 -5.99 29.65
N VAL A 388 19.64 -6.95 29.20
CA VAL A 388 19.31 -7.12 27.76
C VAL A 388 18.43 -6.01 27.18
N LEU A 389 17.87 -5.14 28.03
CA LEU A 389 17.10 -3.95 27.70
C LEU A 389 17.77 -2.69 28.31
N GLU A 390 19.09 -2.72 28.54
CA GLU A 390 19.84 -1.52 28.93
C GLU A 390 19.72 -0.46 27.83
N GLY A 391 19.36 0.76 28.23
CA GLY A 391 19.18 1.88 27.31
C GLY A 391 17.74 2.11 26.86
N GLU A 392 16.81 1.16 27.07
CA GLU A 392 15.38 1.33 26.75
C GLU A 392 14.76 2.54 27.47
N HIS A 393 14.59 3.64 26.72
CA HIS A 393 14.32 4.98 27.27
C HIS A 393 12.92 5.17 27.88
N PHE A 394 12.01 4.20 27.69
CA PHE A 394 10.61 4.30 28.14
C PHE A 394 10.39 3.85 29.60
N SER A 395 11.41 3.27 30.26
CA SER A 395 11.34 2.90 31.69
C SER A 395 11.22 4.15 32.58
N PRO A 396 10.18 4.30 33.44
CA PRO A 396 9.97 5.51 34.24
C PRO A 396 10.84 5.60 35.51
N VAL A 397 11.57 4.54 35.89
CA VAL A 397 12.52 4.48 37.03
C VAL A 397 11.93 5.02 38.36
N LEU A 398 10.80 4.45 38.76
CA LEU A 398 10.00 4.78 39.93
C LEU A 398 10.41 3.97 41.17
N THR A 399 10.22 4.55 42.36
CA THR A 399 10.31 3.80 43.62
C THR A 399 9.00 3.09 43.96
N LEU A 400 9.04 2.13 44.90
CA LEU A 400 7.84 1.46 45.39
C LEU A 400 6.84 2.43 46.07
N ALA A 401 7.33 3.57 46.59
CA ALA A 401 6.48 4.62 47.15
C ALA A 401 5.73 5.35 46.02
N ASP A 402 6.43 5.78 44.97
CA ASP A 402 5.81 6.43 43.80
C ASP A 402 4.78 5.51 43.15
N VAL A 403 5.10 4.22 42.97
CA VAL A 403 4.18 3.22 42.45
C VAL A 403 2.95 3.04 43.35
N SER A 404 3.12 3.04 44.67
CA SER A 404 1.99 2.94 45.61
C SER A 404 1.07 4.16 45.54
N ASP A 405 1.66 5.36 45.42
CA ASP A 405 0.92 6.61 45.32
C ASP A 405 0.21 6.74 43.97
N ILE A 406 0.85 6.38 42.85
CA ILE A 406 0.24 6.39 41.51
C ILE A 406 -0.89 5.35 41.41
N ALA A 407 -0.70 4.17 41.98
CA ALA A 407 -1.72 3.11 42.05
C ALA A 407 -2.86 3.41 43.03
N GLN A 408 -2.71 4.40 43.92
CA GLN A 408 -3.58 4.64 45.08
C GLN A 408 -3.78 3.36 45.93
N GLN A 409 -2.73 2.51 45.98
CA GLN A 409 -2.72 1.22 46.66
C GLN A 409 -1.36 1.04 47.33
N ARG A 410 -1.35 0.78 48.64
CA ARG A 410 -0.11 0.48 49.37
C ARG A 410 0.41 -0.91 48.98
N PHE A 411 1.60 -0.97 48.39
CA PHE A 411 2.37 -2.19 48.23
C PHE A 411 3.48 -2.25 49.30
N LEU A 412 3.76 -3.44 49.85
CA LEU A 412 4.83 -3.67 50.82
C LEU A 412 6.12 -4.20 50.17
N SER A 413 6.02 -4.74 48.95
CA SER A 413 7.15 -5.18 48.14
C SER A 413 6.83 -5.07 46.64
N TRP A 414 7.86 -5.13 45.78
CA TRP A 414 7.67 -5.16 44.33
C TRP A 414 6.86 -6.39 43.85
N GLU A 415 6.94 -7.52 44.55
CA GLU A 415 6.17 -8.73 44.20
C GLU A 415 4.66 -8.59 44.44
N GLU A 416 4.24 -7.64 45.28
CA GLU A 416 2.83 -7.29 45.48
C GLU A 416 2.30 -6.35 44.40
N VAL A 417 3.17 -5.70 43.62
CA VAL A 417 2.75 -4.77 42.55
C VAL A 417 2.06 -5.56 41.44
N THR A 418 0.80 -5.19 41.19
CA THR A 418 -0.02 -5.77 40.13
C THR A 418 -0.62 -4.64 39.28
N PRO A 419 -0.66 -4.79 37.93
CA PRO A 419 -1.35 -3.84 37.07
C PRO A 419 -2.85 -3.73 37.41
N PRO A 420 -3.51 -2.63 36.99
CA PRO A 420 -4.92 -2.41 37.30
C PRO A 420 -5.81 -3.50 36.71
N LYS A 421 -6.76 -3.98 37.52
CA LYS A 421 -7.80 -4.90 37.06
C LYS A 421 -8.87 -4.15 36.28
N LEU A 422 -9.33 -4.75 35.18
CA LEU A 422 -10.45 -4.28 34.39
C LEU A 422 -11.67 -3.94 35.25
N LYS A 423 -12.02 -2.66 35.26
CA LYS A 423 -13.27 -2.14 35.84
C LYS A 423 -13.79 -1.03 34.94
N LYS A 424 -15.09 -1.07 34.66
CA LYS A 424 -15.76 -0.07 33.81
C LYS A 424 -15.53 1.34 34.36
N GLY A 425 -14.90 2.20 33.56
CA GLY A 425 -14.58 3.59 33.93
C GLY A 425 -13.23 3.82 34.62
N VAL A 426 -12.33 2.83 34.66
CA VAL A 426 -10.97 2.97 35.24
C VAL A 426 -9.88 3.36 34.21
N HIS A 427 -10.28 3.48 32.94
CA HIS A 427 -9.42 3.79 31.78
C HIS A 427 -8.66 5.13 31.86
N GLU A 428 -9.04 6.01 32.79
CA GLU A 428 -8.51 7.38 32.95
C GLU A 428 -7.63 7.54 34.21
N THR A 429 -7.24 6.44 34.87
CA THR A 429 -6.36 6.51 36.06
C THR A 429 -4.87 6.51 35.67
N PRO A 430 -3.98 7.24 36.38
CA PRO A 430 -2.53 7.22 36.15
C PRO A 430 -1.91 5.80 36.18
N TRP A 431 -2.47 4.89 37.00
CA TRP A 431 -2.03 3.49 37.03
C TRP A 431 -2.42 2.70 35.77
N GLN A 432 -3.57 3.02 35.19
CA GLN A 432 -4.04 2.42 33.94
C GLN A 432 -3.29 2.97 32.72
N GLU A 433 -2.87 4.23 32.80
CA GLU A 433 -1.95 4.85 31.84
C GLU A 433 -0.58 4.15 31.83
N LEU A 434 0.08 3.99 32.99
CA LEU A 434 1.37 3.27 33.08
C LEU A 434 1.29 1.84 32.52
N TRP A 435 0.18 1.11 32.77
CA TRP A 435 -0.02 -0.21 32.18
C TRP A 435 -0.20 -0.16 30.66
N GLY A 436 -0.90 0.84 30.13
CA GLY A 436 -1.03 1.07 28.70
C GLY A 436 0.29 1.43 28.02
N GLN A 437 1.10 2.27 28.67
CA GLN A 437 2.45 2.65 28.24
C GLN A 437 3.38 1.43 28.20
N PHE A 438 3.38 0.60 29.25
CA PHE A 438 4.14 -0.65 29.26
C PHE A 438 3.70 -1.65 28.17
N ARG A 439 2.39 -1.81 27.93
CA ARG A 439 1.90 -2.66 26.81
C ARG A 439 2.38 -2.17 25.45
N ARG A 440 2.54 -0.86 25.26
CA ARG A 440 3.12 -0.28 24.03
C ARG A 440 4.63 -0.46 23.94
N HIS A 441 5.33 -0.35 25.07
CA HIS A 441 6.75 -0.70 25.19
C HIS A 441 7.01 -2.16 24.77
N LEU A 442 6.15 -3.11 25.13
CA LEU A 442 6.30 -4.52 24.71
C LEU A 442 6.20 -4.72 23.19
N VAL A 443 5.28 -4.02 22.51
CA VAL A 443 5.14 -4.09 21.05
C VAL A 443 6.35 -3.46 20.36
N TYR A 444 6.80 -2.29 20.84
CA TYR A 444 8.05 -1.65 20.39
C TYR A 444 9.25 -2.58 20.53
N GLN A 445 9.44 -3.16 21.72
CA GLN A 445 10.54 -4.05 22.02
C GLN A 445 10.53 -5.27 21.08
N HIS A 446 9.36 -5.87 20.83
CA HIS A 446 9.22 -7.00 19.90
C HIS A 446 9.62 -6.65 18.46
N TYR A 447 9.18 -5.49 17.95
CA TYR A 447 9.62 -5.04 16.62
C TYR A 447 11.12 -4.69 16.59
N ASN A 448 11.68 -4.07 17.64
CA ASN A 448 13.10 -3.76 17.71
C ASN A 448 13.96 -5.03 17.75
N ASP A 449 13.57 -6.01 18.57
CA ASP A 449 14.15 -7.36 18.61
C ASP A 449 14.16 -8.01 17.21
N MET A 450 13.00 -8.08 16.54
CA MET A 450 12.92 -8.68 15.20
C MET A 450 13.76 -7.94 14.15
N ALA A 451 13.74 -6.62 14.16
CA ALA A 451 14.52 -5.80 13.22
C ALA A 451 16.03 -6.04 13.41
N ASN A 452 16.51 -5.99 14.67
CA ASN A 452 17.88 -6.30 15.03
C ASN A 452 18.29 -7.72 14.62
N TRP A 453 17.42 -8.72 14.80
CA TRP A 453 17.73 -10.09 14.40
C TRP A 453 17.81 -10.27 12.89
N VAL A 454 17.05 -9.50 12.11
CA VAL A 454 17.07 -9.50 10.64
C VAL A 454 18.27 -8.72 10.09
N GLU A 455 18.69 -7.64 10.75
CA GLU A 455 19.96 -6.96 10.49
C GLU A 455 21.15 -7.89 10.77
N GLU A 456 21.19 -8.55 11.94
CA GLU A 456 22.18 -9.59 12.29
C GLU A 456 22.26 -10.73 11.25
N ALA A 457 21.19 -10.96 10.49
CA ALA A 457 21.13 -11.96 9.43
C ALA A 457 21.71 -11.50 8.07
N GLY A 458 22.07 -10.22 7.94
CA GLY A 458 22.68 -9.63 6.74
C GLY A 458 21.75 -8.80 5.87
N ILE A 459 20.56 -8.42 6.36
CA ILE A 459 19.64 -7.51 5.66
C ILE A 459 19.98 -6.06 6.05
N ASP A 460 20.02 -5.17 5.06
CA ASP A 460 20.17 -3.73 5.26
C ASP A 460 18.96 -3.16 6.04
N PRO A 461 19.13 -2.44 7.17
CA PRO A 461 18.04 -1.76 7.88
C PRO A 461 17.13 -0.89 7.00
N TYR A 462 17.68 -0.29 5.93
CA TYR A 462 16.93 0.47 4.90
C TYR A 462 15.86 -0.36 4.16
N LYS A 463 15.90 -1.68 4.34
CA LYS A 463 15.03 -2.69 3.71
C LYS A 463 14.16 -3.45 4.71
N ILE A 464 14.20 -3.12 6.00
CA ILE A 464 13.39 -3.74 7.06
C ILE A 464 12.21 -2.84 7.40
N PHE A 465 10.99 -3.38 7.41
CA PHE A 465 9.76 -2.65 7.74
C PHE A 465 8.95 -3.40 8.80
N THR A 466 8.22 -2.71 9.66
CA THR A 466 7.16 -3.32 10.49
C THR A 466 5.87 -3.50 9.68
N ALA A 467 4.78 -3.93 10.32
CA ALA A 467 3.47 -4.03 9.68
C ALA A 467 2.32 -3.86 10.69
N GLN A 468 2.17 -2.67 11.25
CA GLN A 468 1.16 -2.39 12.28
C GLN A 468 -0.17 -1.87 11.71
N GLY A 469 -1.30 -2.43 12.15
CA GLY A 469 -2.64 -1.90 11.91
C GLY A 469 -2.92 -0.57 12.60
N PHE A 470 -3.25 0.45 11.81
CA PHE A 470 -3.71 1.76 12.30
C PHE A 470 -5.19 1.98 11.97
N ALA A 471 -6.09 1.23 12.63
CA ALA A 471 -7.53 1.35 12.41
C ALA A 471 -8.11 2.67 12.96
N ALA A 472 -8.91 3.38 12.16
CA ALA A 472 -9.55 4.62 12.57
C ALA A 472 -10.58 4.43 13.70
N THR A 473 -10.52 5.27 14.72
CA THR A 473 -11.37 5.21 15.92
C THR A 473 -12.69 5.97 15.73
N SER A 474 -13.80 5.44 16.27
CA SER A 474 -15.10 6.13 16.27
C SER A 474 -15.08 7.45 17.06
N GLU A 475 -16.06 8.34 16.84
CA GLU A 475 -16.20 9.59 17.62
C GLU A 475 -16.31 9.37 19.15
N LYS A 476 -16.77 8.19 19.59
CA LYS A 476 -16.94 7.83 21.01
C LYS A 476 -15.68 7.23 21.64
N THR A 477 -14.73 6.84 20.79
CA THR A 477 -13.47 6.19 21.16
C THR A 477 -12.36 7.23 21.07
N MET A 478 -11.48 7.34 22.06
CA MET A 478 -10.34 8.27 22.01
C MET A 478 -9.44 7.96 20.80
N PRO A 479 -8.72 8.96 20.25
CA PRO A 479 -7.78 8.72 19.16
C PRO A 479 -6.70 7.69 19.51
N MET A 480 -6.16 7.03 18.50
CA MET A 480 -5.02 6.13 18.68
C MET A 480 -3.80 6.83 19.31
N PRO A 481 -2.95 6.12 20.08
CA PRO A 481 -1.71 6.67 20.61
C PRO A 481 -0.73 7.02 19.47
N VAL A 482 -0.16 8.23 19.48
CA VAL A 482 0.97 8.58 18.61
C VAL A 482 2.27 8.08 19.26
N HIS A 483 2.43 8.28 20.57
CA HIS A 483 3.60 7.89 21.35
C HIS A 483 3.36 6.63 22.20
N ILE A 484 4.44 5.93 22.55
CA ILE A 484 4.46 4.89 23.59
C ILE A 484 4.01 5.51 24.92
N MET A 485 4.45 6.74 25.19
CA MET A 485 4.10 7.48 26.42
C MET A 485 2.80 8.30 26.34
N SER A 486 1.98 8.15 25.28
CA SER A 486 0.68 8.87 25.19
C SER A 486 -0.24 8.57 26.39
N PRO A 487 -1.17 9.48 26.73
CA PRO A 487 -2.10 9.29 27.84
C PRO A 487 -2.97 8.02 27.74
N GLY A 488 -3.58 7.64 28.86
CA GLY A 488 -4.56 6.55 28.92
C GLY A 488 -5.69 6.70 27.90
N LYS A 489 -6.13 5.58 27.31
CA LYS A 489 -7.20 5.55 26.29
C LYS A 489 -8.44 4.82 26.81
N ASN A 490 -9.62 5.28 26.41
CA ASN A 490 -10.91 4.74 26.84
C ASN A 490 -11.33 3.39 26.19
N TYR A 491 -10.39 2.70 25.55
CA TYR A 491 -10.56 1.41 24.87
C TYR A 491 -9.26 0.61 24.95
N ASP A 492 -9.28 -0.67 24.56
CA ASP A 492 -8.03 -1.42 24.46
C ASP A 492 -7.28 -1.06 23.17
N THR A 493 -6.12 -0.43 23.33
CA THR A 493 -5.18 -0.11 22.24
C THR A 493 -4.35 -1.30 21.79
N ALA A 494 -4.42 -2.43 22.52
CA ALA A 494 -3.71 -3.66 22.23
C ALA A 494 -2.18 -3.51 22.16
N GLY A 495 -1.62 -2.49 22.82
CA GLY A 495 -0.18 -2.17 22.75
C GLY A 495 0.25 -1.41 21.49
N MET A 496 -0.67 -0.95 20.64
CA MET A 496 -0.31 -0.16 19.46
C MET A 496 -0.02 1.32 19.79
N SER A 497 1.03 1.86 19.16
CA SER A 497 1.26 3.30 18.93
C SER A 497 2.07 3.49 17.65
N ILE A 498 2.04 4.69 17.07
CA ILE A 498 2.86 5.01 15.88
C ILE A 498 4.35 4.92 16.21
N GLU A 499 4.80 5.59 17.28
CA GLU A 499 6.17 5.51 17.81
C GLU A 499 6.60 4.06 18.09
N GLY A 500 5.74 3.28 18.76
CA GLY A 500 6.00 1.86 19.04
C GLY A 500 5.99 0.93 17.83
N SER A 501 5.67 1.45 16.63
CA SER A 501 5.74 0.72 15.36
C SER A 501 7.01 1.04 14.56
N LYS A 502 7.86 1.95 15.05
CA LYS A 502 9.12 2.35 14.42
C LYS A 502 10.30 1.75 15.20
N PRO A 503 10.93 0.66 14.74
CA PRO A 503 12.14 0.11 15.36
C PRO A 503 13.34 1.02 15.07
N GLU A 504 14.41 0.87 15.85
CA GLU A 504 15.64 1.66 15.70
C GLU A 504 16.35 1.30 14.38
N ASN A 505 16.50 0.00 14.13
CA ASN A 505 17.18 -0.57 12.97
C ASN A 505 16.21 -1.07 11.89
N GLY A 506 15.28 -0.20 11.48
CA GLY A 506 14.34 -0.48 10.41
C GLY A 506 13.39 0.69 10.17
N HIS A 507 12.30 0.44 9.47
CA HIS A 507 11.30 1.44 9.11
C HIS A 507 9.89 1.09 9.60
N LEU A 508 9.06 2.12 9.77
CA LEU A 508 7.65 1.95 10.09
C LEU A 508 6.91 1.42 8.86
N GLY A 509 6.17 0.32 9.03
CA GLY A 509 5.20 -0.15 8.04
C GLY A 509 3.77 -0.04 8.59
N ALA A 510 2.91 0.69 7.88
CA ALA A 510 1.52 0.93 8.25
C ALA A 510 0.54 0.07 7.44
N ILE A 511 -0.30 -0.71 8.13
CA ILE A 511 -1.47 -1.38 7.55
C ILE A 511 -2.64 -0.37 7.57
N LEU A 512 -3.16 -0.05 6.39
CA LEU A 512 -4.09 1.07 6.17
C LEU A 512 -5.40 0.62 5.50
N TYR A 513 -6.51 0.83 6.19
CA TYR A 513 -7.86 0.58 5.69
C TYR A 513 -8.78 1.79 5.89
N GLY A 514 -9.76 1.97 5.00
CA GLY A 514 -10.86 2.92 5.17
C GLY A 514 -10.39 4.36 5.44
N ASP A 515 -10.88 4.96 6.54
CA ASP A 515 -10.55 6.36 6.91
C ASP A 515 -9.04 6.59 7.15
N SER A 516 -8.30 5.55 7.53
CA SER A 516 -6.83 5.62 7.66
C SER A 516 -6.12 5.57 6.31
N ALA A 517 -6.64 4.81 5.35
CA ALA A 517 -6.11 4.74 3.99
C ALA A 517 -6.29 6.06 3.20
N ILE A 518 -7.30 6.85 3.58
CA ILE A 518 -7.55 8.20 3.05
C ILE A 518 -7.06 9.31 3.99
N ASN A 519 -6.23 8.99 4.99
CA ASN A 519 -5.58 9.94 5.91
C ASN A 519 -6.53 10.83 6.77
N THR A 520 -7.80 10.46 6.90
CA THR A 520 -8.81 11.19 7.72
C THR A 520 -9.02 10.60 9.11
N ALA A 521 -8.26 9.56 9.48
CA ALA A 521 -8.26 8.99 10.83
C ALA A 521 -7.97 10.08 11.88
N ARG A 522 -8.79 10.09 12.94
CA ARG A 522 -8.68 11.09 14.01
C ARG A 522 -7.47 10.80 14.90
N MET A 523 -6.61 11.79 15.08
CA MET A 523 -5.37 11.71 15.86
C MET A 523 -5.51 12.42 17.23
N GLU A 524 -4.54 12.21 18.12
CA GLU A 524 -4.53 12.84 19.45
C GLU A 524 -3.97 14.28 19.47
N ASN A 525 -3.46 14.73 18.32
CA ASN A 525 -2.95 16.06 18.04
C ASN A 525 -3.57 16.59 16.73
N ASP A 526 -3.21 17.81 16.34
CA ASP A 526 -3.74 18.47 15.13
C ASP A 526 -3.08 18.00 13.81
N LEU A 527 -2.29 16.92 13.83
CA LEU A 527 -1.64 16.38 12.63
C LEU A 527 -2.46 15.20 12.07
N SER A 528 -2.39 14.98 10.76
CA SER A 528 -2.99 13.79 10.12
C SER A 528 -2.23 12.51 10.49
N LEU A 529 -2.78 11.34 10.14
CA LEU A 529 -2.12 10.06 10.38
C LEU A 529 -0.75 10.00 9.69
N PHE A 530 -0.68 10.38 8.41
CA PHE A 530 0.57 10.37 7.65
C PHE A 530 1.58 11.40 8.20
N ALA A 531 1.13 12.57 8.66
CA ALA A 531 2.02 13.56 9.27
C ALA A 531 2.60 13.07 10.61
N ASN A 532 1.83 12.31 11.40
CA ASN A 532 2.33 11.65 12.61
C ASN A 532 3.31 10.50 12.29
N ILE A 533 3.06 9.72 11.24
CA ILE A 533 4.01 8.70 10.77
C ILE A 533 5.33 9.36 10.34
N GLN A 534 5.24 10.42 9.53
CA GLN A 534 6.41 11.14 9.01
C GLN A 534 7.26 11.82 10.11
N SER A 535 6.68 12.16 11.28
CA SER A 535 7.48 12.67 12.42
C SER A 535 8.39 11.61 13.07
N PHE A 536 8.16 10.31 12.81
CA PHE A 536 9.07 9.23 13.23
C PHE A 536 9.85 8.61 12.06
N ASP A 537 9.27 8.62 10.85
CA ASP A 537 9.88 7.98 9.69
C ASP A 537 9.48 8.66 8.36
N LEU A 538 10.41 9.42 7.78
CA LEU A 538 10.26 10.02 6.45
C LEU A 538 10.35 8.99 5.30
N ASP A 539 10.54 7.72 5.61
CA ASP A 539 10.87 6.67 4.66
C ASP A 539 10.08 5.36 4.88
N TRP A 540 8.95 5.50 5.56
CA TRP A 540 7.97 4.47 5.86
C TRP A 540 7.39 3.74 4.63
N GLY A 541 6.78 2.58 4.87
CA GLY A 541 6.08 1.77 3.87
C GLY A 541 4.63 1.46 4.26
N VAL A 542 3.84 0.99 3.30
CA VAL A 542 2.48 0.51 3.53
C VAL A 542 2.41 -0.98 3.15
N PRO A 543 2.74 -1.90 4.08
CA PRO A 543 2.69 -3.35 3.86
C PRO A 543 1.29 -3.90 3.63
N GLU A 544 0.23 -3.16 3.90
CA GLU A 544 -1.12 -3.54 3.48
C GLU A 544 -2.03 -2.32 3.28
N PHE A 545 -2.80 -2.33 2.20
CA PHE A 545 -3.63 -1.20 1.78
C PHE A 545 -4.96 -1.64 1.17
N ASN A 546 -6.07 -1.06 1.63
CA ASN A 546 -7.30 -0.97 0.85
C ASN A 546 -8.13 0.28 1.24
N LEU A 547 -8.78 0.91 0.27
CA LEU A 547 -9.66 2.07 0.52
C LEU A 547 -11.00 1.68 1.16
N ALA A 548 -11.44 0.42 0.97
CA ALA A 548 -12.70 -0.05 1.50
C ALA A 548 -12.65 -0.15 3.04
N LYS A 549 -13.82 -0.01 3.67
CA LYS A 549 -13.96 -0.20 5.11
C LYS A 549 -14.28 -1.66 5.41
N ILE A 550 -13.58 -2.25 6.37
CA ILE A 550 -13.74 -3.67 6.74
C ILE A 550 -15.17 -3.96 7.27
N ASP A 551 -15.81 -2.98 7.91
CA ASP A 551 -17.20 -3.06 8.37
C ASP A 551 -18.24 -2.96 7.23
N LYS A 552 -17.82 -2.69 5.99
CA LYS A 552 -18.67 -2.56 4.80
C LYS A 552 -18.13 -3.34 3.59
N PRO A 553 -18.10 -4.70 3.65
CA PRO A 553 -17.54 -5.56 2.61
C PRO A 553 -18.15 -5.38 1.20
N ALA A 554 -19.36 -4.82 1.06
CA ALA A 554 -19.98 -4.62 -0.25
C ALA A 554 -19.65 -3.25 -0.89
N ASP A 555 -19.17 -2.28 -0.10
CA ASP A 555 -18.96 -0.91 -0.56
C ASP A 555 -17.59 -0.81 -1.25
N LEU A 556 -17.57 -0.69 -2.58
CA LEU A 556 -16.37 -0.39 -3.37
C LEU A 556 -16.19 1.14 -3.51
N PRO A 557 -15.09 1.74 -3.02
CA PRO A 557 -14.82 3.17 -3.17
C PRO A 557 -14.70 3.62 -4.63
N GLY A 558 -15.26 4.80 -4.92
CA GLY A 558 -15.19 5.44 -6.24
C GLY A 558 -13.86 6.13 -6.55
N TYR A 559 -13.66 6.50 -7.82
CA TYR A 559 -12.40 7.03 -8.33
C TYR A 559 -11.96 8.34 -7.66
N ASP A 560 -12.87 9.29 -7.39
CA ASP A 560 -12.55 10.57 -6.76
C ASP A 560 -11.83 10.38 -5.41
N LEU A 561 -12.29 9.42 -4.60
CA LEU A 561 -11.70 9.11 -3.30
C LEU A 561 -10.36 8.38 -3.46
N ALA A 562 -10.26 7.48 -4.45
CA ALA A 562 -9.02 6.80 -4.79
C ALA A 562 -7.93 7.77 -5.25
N TYR A 563 -8.27 8.71 -6.14
CA TYR A 563 -7.35 9.75 -6.60
C TYR A 563 -6.79 10.56 -5.42
N GLN A 564 -7.65 11.04 -4.49
CA GLN A 564 -7.18 11.84 -3.36
C GLN A 564 -6.27 11.03 -2.42
N ALA A 565 -6.62 9.78 -2.13
CA ALA A 565 -5.80 8.91 -1.29
C ALA A 565 -4.43 8.60 -1.90
N VAL A 566 -4.38 8.31 -3.21
CA VAL A 566 -3.12 8.04 -3.93
C VAL A 566 -2.29 9.32 -4.07
N LEU A 567 -2.92 10.48 -4.27
CA LEU A 567 -2.24 11.78 -4.25
C LEU A 567 -1.54 12.04 -2.91
N GLU A 568 -2.24 11.82 -1.79
CA GLU A 568 -1.66 12.00 -0.46
C GLU A 568 -0.54 11.00 -0.17
N LEU A 569 -0.73 9.72 -0.49
CA LEU A 569 0.30 8.69 -0.37
C LEU A 569 1.55 9.03 -1.18
N LEU A 570 1.42 9.34 -2.47
CA LEU A 570 2.58 9.61 -3.33
C LEU A 570 3.24 10.98 -3.06
N ASN A 571 2.63 11.83 -2.23
CA ASN A 571 3.24 13.03 -1.69
C ASN A 571 3.82 12.85 -0.26
N SER A 572 3.59 11.71 0.41
CA SER A 572 4.03 11.45 1.80
C SER A 572 5.40 10.75 1.93
N ASN A 573 6.22 10.76 0.87
CA ASN A 573 7.53 10.09 0.79
C ASN A 573 7.51 8.55 0.89
N VAL A 574 6.32 7.93 1.03
CA VAL A 574 6.15 6.48 1.18
C VAL A 574 6.98 5.68 0.16
N ARG A 575 7.68 4.64 0.63
CA ARG A 575 8.54 3.81 -0.24
C ARG A 575 7.74 2.94 -1.18
N TYR A 576 6.71 2.30 -0.63
CA TYR A 576 5.89 1.32 -1.34
C TYR A 576 4.48 1.27 -0.76
N VAL A 577 3.50 0.84 -1.57
CA VAL A 577 2.14 0.52 -1.12
C VAL A 577 1.78 -0.88 -1.60
N SER A 578 1.35 -1.74 -0.69
CA SER A 578 0.96 -3.12 -0.97
C SER A 578 -0.56 -3.30 -0.94
N PRO A 579 -1.25 -3.19 -2.09
CA PRO A 579 -2.70 -3.38 -2.14
C PRO A 579 -3.13 -4.84 -1.95
N MET A 580 -4.29 -5.03 -1.33
CA MET A 580 -4.95 -6.33 -1.10
C MET A 580 -6.02 -6.63 -2.16
N ALA A 581 -6.08 -7.80 -2.79
CA ALA A 581 -5.01 -8.77 -3.06
C ALA A 581 -5.20 -9.30 -4.50
N TRP A 582 -4.15 -9.77 -5.18
CA TRP A 582 -4.21 -10.20 -6.58
C TRP A 582 -5.19 -11.36 -6.81
N ASN A 583 -5.22 -12.29 -5.86
CA ASN A 583 -6.09 -13.47 -5.80
C ASN A 583 -7.40 -13.22 -5.02
N GLY A 584 -7.67 -11.98 -4.60
CA GLY A 584 -8.89 -11.59 -3.90
C GLY A 584 -10.08 -11.34 -4.82
N SER A 585 -11.05 -10.55 -4.34
CA SER A 585 -12.20 -10.16 -5.16
C SER A 585 -11.75 -9.36 -6.39
N ASN A 586 -12.48 -9.49 -7.50
CA ASN A 586 -12.23 -8.71 -8.71
C ASN A 586 -13.36 -7.66 -8.87
N GLY A 587 -13.00 -6.40 -9.08
CA GLY A 587 -13.90 -5.25 -9.12
C GLY A 587 -14.98 -5.33 -10.19
N ILE A 588 -14.79 -6.13 -11.25
CA ILE A 588 -15.83 -6.42 -12.25
C ILE A 588 -17.08 -7.12 -11.66
N PHE A 589 -16.95 -7.73 -10.47
CA PHE A 589 -18.04 -8.38 -9.76
C PHE A 589 -18.67 -7.50 -8.66
N ALA A 590 -18.30 -6.22 -8.57
CA ALA A 590 -18.85 -5.31 -7.56
C ALA A 590 -20.39 -5.29 -7.59
N GLY A 591 -21.01 -5.40 -6.41
CA GLY A 591 -22.46 -5.54 -6.26
C GLY A 591 -23.03 -6.95 -6.45
N SER A 592 -22.22 -7.95 -6.81
CA SER A 592 -22.63 -9.36 -6.86
C SER A 592 -22.61 -10.01 -5.47
N GLU A 593 -23.41 -11.06 -5.29
CA GLU A 593 -23.36 -11.88 -4.07
C GLU A 593 -21.96 -12.50 -3.89
N GLY A 594 -21.38 -12.36 -2.69
CA GLY A 594 -20.05 -12.87 -2.36
C GLY A 594 -18.87 -11.94 -2.69
N PHE A 595 -19.09 -10.79 -3.33
CA PHE A 595 -18.04 -9.78 -3.54
C PHE A 595 -17.59 -9.14 -2.21
N VAL A 596 -16.27 -8.97 -2.03
CA VAL A 596 -15.66 -8.35 -0.83
C VAL A 596 -14.67 -7.25 -1.24
N SER A 597 -15.05 -5.98 -1.06
CA SER A 597 -14.31 -4.83 -1.54
C SER A 597 -12.92 -4.65 -0.89
N TYR A 598 -12.77 -4.96 0.40
CA TYR A 598 -11.48 -4.84 1.09
C TYR A 598 -10.46 -5.93 0.74
N THR A 599 -10.84 -6.96 -0.02
CA THR A 599 -9.91 -7.89 -0.68
C THR A 599 -9.75 -7.61 -2.17
N SER A 600 -10.41 -6.56 -2.69
CA SER A 600 -10.45 -6.25 -4.10
C SER A 600 -9.38 -5.25 -4.50
N TRP A 601 -8.58 -5.64 -5.50
CA TRP A 601 -7.59 -4.76 -6.14
C TRP A 601 -7.81 -4.65 -7.65
N ARG A 602 -7.85 -5.78 -8.36
CA ARG A 602 -8.03 -5.83 -9.82
C ARG A 602 -9.36 -5.22 -10.27
N ASN A 603 -9.34 -4.48 -11.36
CA ASN A 603 -10.43 -3.72 -11.96
C ASN A 603 -11.18 -2.83 -10.95
N THR A 604 -10.43 -2.19 -10.04
CA THR A 604 -11.01 -1.23 -9.07
C THR A 604 -10.61 0.22 -9.41
N PRO A 605 -11.39 1.21 -8.95
CA PRO A 605 -10.97 2.62 -9.04
C PRO A 605 -9.66 2.93 -8.31
N ALA A 606 -9.29 2.13 -7.30
CA ALA A 606 -8.01 2.23 -6.60
C ALA A 606 -6.84 1.86 -7.52
N GLU A 607 -6.93 0.71 -8.20
CA GLU A 607 -5.95 0.31 -9.22
C GLU A 607 -5.81 1.37 -10.31
N GLN A 608 -6.93 1.85 -10.86
CA GLN A 608 -6.91 2.84 -11.93
C GLN A 608 -6.20 4.13 -11.51
N ALA A 609 -6.48 4.65 -10.31
CA ALA A 609 -5.81 5.83 -9.79
C ALA A 609 -4.28 5.63 -9.68
N PHE A 610 -3.82 4.47 -9.20
CA PHE A 610 -2.39 4.16 -9.17
C PHE A 610 -1.76 4.07 -10.57
N MET A 611 -2.47 3.55 -11.58
CA MET A 611 -1.96 3.49 -12.96
C MET A 611 -1.89 4.88 -13.60
N ASP A 612 -2.90 5.74 -13.39
CA ASP A 612 -2.88 7.11 -13.89
C ASP A 612 -1.72 7.92 -13.25
N PHE A 613 -1.47 7.71 -11.95
CA PHE A 613 -0.31 8.28 -11.25
C PHE A 613 1.04 7.67 -11.69
N SER A 614 1.11 6.38 -12.04
CA SER A 614 2.33 5.74 -12.58
C SER A 614 2.81 6.47 -13.84
N SER A 615 1.88 6.76 -14.77
CA SER A 615 2.16 7.50 -15.99
C SER A 615 2.54 8.95 -15.71
N ALA A 616 1.71 9.67 -14.93
CA ALA A 616 1.93 11.10 -14.64
C ALA A 616 3.22 11.39 -13.84
N ARG A 617 3.80 10.37 -13.18
CA ARG A 617 5.05 10.44 -12.40
C ARG A 617 6.23 9.73 -13.07
N LYS A 618 6.12 9.31 -14.33
CA LYS A 618 7.21 8.65 -15.07
C LYS A 618 8.42 9.59 -15.20
N GLY A 619 9.52 9.28 -14.50
CA GLY A 619 10.71 10.11 -14.40
C GLY A 619 10.79 10.99 -13.14
N LEU A 620 9.81 10.93 -12.23
CA LEU A 620 9.86 11.57 -10.90
C LEU A 620 10.19 10.54 -9.81
N SER A 621 11.22 10.81 -9.00
CA SER A 621 11.46 10.07 -7.75
C SER A 621 10.18 9.98 -6.88
N ARG A 622 10.04 8.89 -6.13
CA ARG A 622 8.99 8.75 -5.09
C ARG A 622 8.98 9.88 -4.06
N THR A 623 10.11 10.57 -3.87
CA THR A 623 10.24 11.68 -2.93
C THR A 623 9.78 13.02 -3.51
N ALA A 624 9.61 13.11 -4.83
CA ALA A 624 9.06 14.31 -5.48
C ALA A 624 7.59 14.53 -5.07
N LYS A 625 7.19 15.79 -5.00
CA LYS A 625 5.79 16.19 -4.81
C LYS A 625 5.18 16.52 -6.16
N LEU A 626 3.94 16.09 -6.41
CA LEU A 626 3.18 16.41 -7.62
C LEU A 626 1.71 16.65 -7.25
N TRP A 627 1.17 17.76 -7.78
CA TRP A 627 -0.25 18.10 -7.74
C TRP A 627 -0.74 18.28 -9.19
N PRO A 628 -1.38 17.26 -9.79
CA PRO A 628 -1.87 17.30 -11.17
C PRO A 628 -3.29 17.85 -11.30
N PHE A 629 -3.97 18.23 -10.21
CA PHE A 629 -5.31 18.84 -10.19
C PHE A 629 -6.41 18.02 -10.86
N GLY A 630 -6.29 16.70 -10.76
CA GLY A 630 -7.21 15.70 -11.27
C GLY A 630 -6.69 14.93 -12.49
N PHE A 631 -7.17 13.70 -12.59
CA PHE A 631 -7.27 12.96 -13.85
C PHE A 631 -8.75 12.68 -14.13
N ARG A 632 -9.06 12.12 -15.29
CA ARG A 632 -10.37 11.53 -15.60
C ARG A 632 -11.58 12.46 -15.37
N GLY A 633 -11.41 13.73 -15.69
CA GLY A 633 -12.45 14.76 -15.60
C GLY A 633 -12.82 15.22 -14.17
N ILE A 634 -12.21 14.68 -13.11
CA ILE A 634 -12.59 15.03 -11.74
C ILE A 634 -12.32 16.51 -11.44
N SER A 635 -13.23 17.15 -10.70
CA SER A 635 -13.08 18.55 -10.26
C SER A 635 -12.44 18.59 -8.87
N THR A 636 -11.15 18.90 -8.80
CA THR A 636 -10.43 19.04 -7.52
C THR A 636 -9.36 20.14 -7.56
N VAL A 637 -9.09 20.71 -6.39
CA VAL A 637 -7.99 21.66 -6.17
C VAL A 637 -6.80 20.99 -5.47
N ASP A 638 -6.79 19.66 -5.33
CA ASP A 638 -5.73 18.90 -4.67
C ASP A 638 -5.41 19.40 -3.25
N GLY A 639 -6.44 19.81 -2.49
CA GLY A 639 -6.30 20.39 -1.15
C GLY A 639 -5.71 21.80 -1.08
N TRP A 640 -5.36 22.44 -2.22
CA TRP A 640 -4.86 23.81 -2.25
C TRP A 640 -5.95 24.81 -1.81
N THR A 641 -5.53 25.84 -1.08
CA THR A 641 -6.43 26.88 -0.52
C THR A 641 -6.10 28.26 -1.08
N GLY A 642 -7.11 29.13 -1.18
CA GLY A 642 -6.97 30.47 -1.77
C GLY A 642 -7.46 31.58 -0.85
N SER A 643 -6.67 32.66 -0.73
CA SER A 643 -6.99 33.82 0.09
C SER A 643 -8.22 34.57 -0.44
N LYS A 644 -9.14 34.92 0.46
CA LYS A 644 -10.32 35.74 0.12
C LYS A 644 -9.92 37.21 -0.16
N PRO A 645 -10.62 37.91 -1.08
CA PRO A 645 -11.87 37.51 -1.76
C PRO A 645 -11.71 36.55 -2.94
N GLY A 646 -10.50 36.17 -3.35
CA GLY A 646 -10.29 35.25 -4.48
C GLY A 646 -10.91 33.84 -4.31
N SER A 647 -10.94 33.12 -5.44
CA SER A 647 -11.53 31.77 -5.53
C SER A 647 -10.67 30.79 -6.34
N LEU A 648 -10.74 29.52 -5.97
CA LEU A 648 -10.11 28.37 -6.63
C LEU A 648 -11.19 27.36 -7.04
N HIS A 649 -11.00 26.67 -8.17
CA HIS A 649 -11.72 25.44 -8.50
C HIS A 649 -10.88 24.55 -9.42
N GLY A 650 -11.17 23.24 -9.43
CA GLY A 650 -10.60 22.29 -10.38
C GLY A 650 -11.48 22.15 -11.61
N GLU A 651 -10.88 22.06 -12.79
CA GLU A 651 -11.59 21.80 -14.05
C GLU A 651 -10.69 21.02 -15.01
N ASN A 652 -11.09 19.80 -15.40
CA ASN A 652 -10.40 19.00 -16.42
C ASN A 652 -8.88 18.86 -16.20
N GLY A 653 -8.49 18.40 -15.01
CA GLY A 653 -7.08 18.18 -14.63
C GLY A 653 -6.25 19.45 -14.45
N LYS A 654 -6.89 20.58 -14.09
CA LYS A 654 -6.26 21.92 -13.98
C LYS A 654 -6.83 22.70 -12.80
N LEU A 655 -5.97 23.49 -12.15
CA LEU A 655 -6.38 24.45 -11.13
C LEU A 655 -6.69 25.81 -11.77
N ILE A 656 -7.93 26.28 -11.58
CA ILE A 656 -8.39 27.60 -12.00
C ILE A 656 -8.31 28.57 -10.81
N ILE A 657 -7.52 29.63 -10.96
CA ILE A 657 -7.24 30.63 -9.93
C ILE A 657 -7.87 31.97 -10.35
N ASN A 658 -8.79 32.51 -9.55
CA ASN A 658 -9.49 33.77 -9.83
C ASN A 658 -9.13 34.86 -8.80
N PRO A 659 -8.26 35.82 -9.14
CA PRO A 659 -7.90 36.95 -8.29
C PRO A 659 -8.96 38.06 -8.31
N GLU A 660 -10.06 37.87 -7.58
CA GLU A 660 -11.23 38.79 -7.57
C GLU A 660 -10.92 40.25 -7.15
N SER A 661 -9.77 40.52 -6.54
CA SER A 661 -9.32 41.88 -6.18
C SER A 661 -7.93 42.20 -6.71
N GLY A 662 -7.56 41.66 -7.88
CA GLY A 662 -6.27 41.93 -8.53
C GLY A 662 -5.07 41.22 -7.88
N ASN A 663 -5.28 40.53 -6.76
CA ASN A 663 -4.28 39.75 -6.02
C ASN A 663 -4.94 38.53 -5.37
N ILE A 664 -4.22 37.41 -5.30
CA ILE A 664 -4.58 36.22 -4.54
C ILE A 664 -3.29 35.51 -4.07
N ARG A 665 -3.30 34.99 -2.83
CA ARG A 665 -2.35 34.00 -2.37
C ARG A 665 -2.99 32.62 -2.44
N VAL A 666 -2.27 31.66 -2.99
CA VAL A 666 -2.68 30.26 -3.14
C VAL A 666 -1.67 29.40 -2.38
N THR A 667 -2.14 28.59 -1.44
CA THR A 667 -1.29 27.86 -0.49
C THR A 667 -1.53 26.35 -0.62
N SER A 668 -0.45 25.59 -0.74
CA SER A 668 -0.49 24.13 -0.85
C SER A 668 -0.99 23.46 0.44
N PRO A 669 -1.42 22.19 0.37
CA PRO A 669 -1.35 21.29 1.52
C PRO A 669 0.05 21.31 2.13
N ASP A 670 0.14 20.99 3.42
CA ASP A 670 1.42 20.79 4.09
C ASP A 670 2.07 19.51 3.52
N PHE A 671 3.37 19.55 3.23
CA PHE A 671 4.14 18.40 2.78
C PHE A 671 5.48 18.34 3.52
N GLN A 672 6.09 17.16 3.60
CA GLN A 672 7.43 17.00 4.19
C GLN A 672 8.45 16.59 3.15
N LEU A 673 9.64 17.21 3.19
CA LEU A 673 10.76 16.90 2.32
C LEU A 673 11.61 15.82 2.99
N ARG A 674 12.15 14.88 2.20
CA ARG A 674 12.96 13.77 2.76
C ARG A 674 14.42 14.13 3.01
N TYR A 675 14.95 15.15 2.32
CA TYR A 675 16.36 15.52 2.36
C TYR A 675 16.53 17.04 2.31
N SER A 676 17.55 17.57 2.98
CA SER A 676 18.02 18.92 2.68
C SER A 676 18.86 18.90 1.38
N GLY A 677 18.91 20.04 0.68
CA GLY A 677 19.64 20.18 -0.57
C GLY A 677 18.84 20.89 -1.65
N LYS A 678 19.12 20.56 -2.92
CA LYS A 678 18.62 21.30 -4.08
C LYS A 678 17.32 20.71 -4.61
N TYR A 679 16.44 21.60 -5.06
CA TYR A 679 15.14 21.26 -5.62
C TYR A 679 14.84 22.10 -6.87
N ILE A 680 14.06 21.54 -7.78
CA ILE A 680 13.29 22.28 -8.78
C ILE A 680 11.86 22.39 -8.27
N ILE A 681 11.31 23.59 -8.25
CA ILE A 681 9.86 23.78 -8.28
C ILE A 681 9.49 24.02 -9.74
N ALA A 682 8.63 23.17 -10.29
CA ALA A 682 8.11 23.29 -11.65
C ALA A 682 6.62 23.64 -11.61
N ILE A 683 6.22 24.66 -12.38
CA ILE A 683 4.81 25.03 -12.55
C ILE A 683 4.53 25.24 -14.04
N LYS A 684 3.66 24.41 -14.61
CA LYS A 684 3.18 24.56 -15.99
C LYS A 684 1.87 25.37 -15.98
N PHE A 685 1.83 26.46 -16.76
CA PHE A 685 0.66 27.31 -16.91
C PHE A 685 0.01 27.09 -18.27
N ASN A 686 -1.24 26.63 -18.28
CA ASN A 686 -2.04 26.58 -19.51
C ASN A 686 -2.60 27.96 -19.88
N HIS A 687 -2.71 28.88 -18.91
CA HIS A 687 -2.99 30.28 -19.15
C HIS A 687 -2.49 31.17 -18.00
N ILE A 688 -1.78 32.24 -18.32
CA ILE A 688 -1.43 33.32 -17.39
C ILE A 688 -1.37 34.64 -18.17
N ASN A 689 -1.85 35.74 -17.59
CA ASN A 689 -1.79 37.04 -18.24
C ASN A 689 -0.34 37.56 -18.31
N LYS A 690 0.09 38.09 -19.46
CA LYS A 690 1.48 38.57 -19.66
C LYS A 690 1.92 39.68 -18.70
N ALA A 691 0.97 40.51 -18.23
CA ALA A 691 1.22 41.58 -17.27
C ALA A 691 1.11 41.13 -15.80
N ALA A 692 0.66 39.89 -15.55
CA ALA A 692 0.60 39.32 -14.20
C ALA A 692 1.97 39.32 -13.53
N GLU A 693 1.96 39.37 -12.21
CA GLU A 693 3.14 39.22 -11.36
C GLU A 693 2.94 38.00 -10.47
N LEU A 694 3.93 37.12 -10.41
CA LEU A 694 3.91 35.92 -9.57
C LEU A 694 5.12 35.90 -8.65
N LYS A 695 4.92 35.43 -7.42
CA LYS A 695 5.99 35.18 -6.45
C LYS A 695 5.75 33.85 -5.74
N LEU A 696 6.81 33.09 -5.50
CA LEU A 696 6.79 31.89 -4.66
C LEU A 696 7.37 32.20 -3.28
N VAL A 697 6.78 31.62 -2.23
CA VAL A 697 7.33 31.62 -0.87
C VAL A 697 7.17 30.21 -0.30
N LEU A 698 8.23 29.65 0.27
CA LEU A 698 8.15 28.41 1.06
C LEU A 698 8.26 28.76 2.53
N ARG A 699 7.45 28.11 3.36
CA ARG A 699 7.46 28.30 4.82
C ARG A 699 7.53 26.97 5.55
N ASN A 700 8.38 26.91 6.57
CA ASN A 700 8.31 25.89 7.61
C ASN A 700 6.99 26.09 8.38
N LYS A 701 6.23 25.01 8.57
CA LYS A 701 4.84 25.05 9.05
C LYS A 701 4.76 25.30 10.55
N GLU A 702 5.69 24.69 11.29
CA GLU A 702 5.80 24.71 12.74
C GLU A 702 6.22 26.10 13.26
N THR A 703 7.14 26.75 12.56
CA THR A 703 7.73 28.04 12.96
C THR A 703 7.19 29.25 12.19
N GLY A 704 6.59 29.04 11.01
CA GLY A 704 6.20 30.10 10.07
C GLY A 704 7.37 30.78 9.35
N ASN A 705 8.61 30.36 9.60
CA ASN A 705 9.83 30.91 9.01
C ASN A 705 9.82 30.75 7.48
N VAL A 706 10.31 31.77 6.77
CA VAL A 706 10.48 31.73 5.32
C VAL A 706 11.72 30.92 4.99
N LEU A 707 11.54 29.79 4.32
CA LEU A 707 12.62 28.91 3.83
C LEU A 707 13.14 29.36 2.46
N TYR A 708 12.24 29.89 1.62
CA TYR A 708 12.57 30.44 0.30
C TYR A 708 11.61 31.58 -0.07
N ASP A 709 12.12 32.59 -0.77
CA ASP A 709 11.39 33.77 -1.22
C ASP A 709 11.88 34.11 -2.63
N SER A 710 11.02 33.94 -3.65
CA SER A 710 11.41 34.24 -5.03
C SER A 710 11.37 35.73 -5.32
N SER A 711 12.20 36.16 -6.28
CA SER A 711 11.93 37.42 -6.97
C SER A 711 10.55 37.39 -7.64
N LEU A 712 9.96 38.58 -7.83
CA LEU A 712 8.71 38.76 -8.54
C LEU A 712 8.93 38.51 -10.04
N THR A 713 8.27 37.50 -10.60
CA THR A 713 8.40 37.10 -12.01
C THR A 713 7.18 37.59 -12.81
N LYS A 714 7.39 38.08 -14.05
CA LYS A 714 6.29 38.54 -14.90
C LYS A 714 5.68 37.40 -15.70
N GLY A 715 4.36 37.42 -15.93
CA GLY A 715 3.68 36.40 -16.73
C GLY A 715 4.24 36.26 -18.16
N ALA A 716 4.74 37.34 -18.75
CA ALA A 716 5.43 37.28 -20.05
C ALA A 716 6.73 36.44 -20.04
N GLU A 717 7.45 36.41 -18.91
CA GLU A 717 8.67 35.62 -18.69
C GLU A 717 8.32 34.16 -18.39
N LEU A 718 7.29 33.94 -17.56
CA LEU A 718 6.76 32.60 -17.26
C LEU A 718 6.33 31.83 -18.52
N ILE A 719 5.83 32.54 -19.54
CA ILE A 719 5.44 31.97 -20.83
C ILE A 719 6.64 31.75 -21.76
N SER A 720 7.62 32.67 -21.77
CA SER A 720 8.70 32.65 -22.77
C SER A 720 9.92 31.82 -22.36
N ASN A 721 10.08 31.54 -21.06
CA ASN A 721 11.21 30.80 -20.50
C ASN A 721 10.74 29.51 -19.79
N THR A 722 9.79 28.79 -20.40
CA THR A 722 9.30 27.50 -19.93
C THR A 722 10.10 26.34 -20.53
N SER A 723 10.35 25.32 -19.73
CA SER A 723 10.79 23.99 -20.18
C SER A 723 9.59 23.15 -20.67
N SER A 724 9.82 21.89 -21.04
CA SER A 724 8.75 20.90 -21.29
C SER A 724 7.90 20.59 -20.06
N VAL A 725 8.40 20.86 -18.85
CA VAL A 725 7.72 20.60 -17.58
C VAL A 725 7.19 21.88 -16.91
N GLY A 726 7.15 23.00 -17.65
CA GLY A 726 6.74 24.31 -17.12
C GLY A 726 7.92 25.23 -16.79
N TYR A 727 7.62 26.33 -16.08
CA TYR A 727 8.63 27.25 -15.57
C TYR A 727 9.25 26.69 -14.29
N GLU A 728 10.58 26.79 -14.18
CA GLU A 728 11.37 26.13 -13.13
C GLU A 728 12.08 27.14 -12.21
N TRP A 729 11.90 26.98 -10.90
CA TRP A 729 12.70 27.66 -9.88
C TRP A 729 13.69 26.68 -9.27
N MET A 730 14.98 26.93 -9.49
CA MET A 730 16.07 26.21 -8.81
C MET A 730 16.23 26.78 -7.40
N ILE A 731 16.05 25.95 -6.38
CA ILE A 731 16.15 26.35 -4.96
C ILE A 731 17.09 25.41 -4.19
N GLU A 732 17.49 25.84 -2.99
CA GLU A 732 18.27 25.05 -2.04
C GLU A 732 17.66 25.27 -0.65
N LEU A 733 17.39 24.18 0.06
CA LEU A 733 16.69 24.16 1.34
C LEU A 733 17.54 23.41 2.36
N GLU A 734 17.76 24.01 3.53
CA GLU A 734 18.55 23.40 4.61
C GLU A 734 17.70 22.54 5.56
N ASP A 735 16.38 22.66 5.47
CA ASP A 735 15.38 22.11 6.38
C ASP A 735 14.48 21.07 5.68
N THR A 736 14.07 20.05 6.43
CA THR A 736 13.18 18.96 6.03
C THR A 736 11.86 18.92 6.80
N ASP A 737 11.63 19.88 7.69
CA ASP A 737 10.36 20.07 8.41
C ASP A 737 9.16 20.22 7.45
N ARG A 738 7.95 20.12 8.00
CA ARG A 738 6.74 20.30 7.21
C ARG A 738 6.73 21.70 6.61
N THR A 739 6.42 21.74 5.33
CA THR A 739 6.57 22.92 4.50
C THR A 739 5.27 23.21 3.77
N GLN A 740 4.95 24.50 3.59
CA GLN A 740 3.92 24.97 2.68
C GLN A 740 4.53 25.79 1.55
N LEU A 741 4.00 25.62 0.34
CA LEU A 741 4.27 26.46 -0.82
C LEU A 741 3.13 27.49 -0.96
N GLU A 742 3.47 28.77 -0.84
CA GLU A 742 2.59 29.90 -1.17
C GLU A 742 2.95 30.44 -2.56
N ILE A 743 1.93 30.62 -3.41
CA ILE A 743 2.00 31.28 -4.71
C ILE A 743 1.21 32.59 -4.59
N GLU A 744 1.88 33.74 -4.60
CA GLU A 744 1.24 35.05 -4.65
C GLU A 744 1.11 35.52 -6.09
N ILE A 745 -0.11 35.74 -6.56
CA ILE A 745 -0.43 36.11 -7.95
C ILE A 745 -1.17 37.44 -7.98
N ARG A 746 -0.59 38.43 -8.67
CA ARG A 746 -1.24 39.69 -9.01
C ARG A 746 -1.64 39.69 -10.47
N SER A 747 -2.93 39.71 -10.73
CA SER A 747 -3.50 39.67 -12.08
C SER A 747 -4.95 40.16 -12.04
N ASN A 748 -5.42 40.78 -13.12
CA ASN A 748 -6.84 41.13 -13.31
C ASN A 748 -7.62 40.03 -14.07
N GLU A 749 -6.93 38.96 -14.48
CA GLU A 749 -7.47 37.82 -15.21
C GLU A 749 -7.16 36.52 -14.47
N LYS A 750 -7.95 35.47 -14.74
CA LYS A 750 -7.73 34.13 -14.17
C LYS A 750 -6.36 33.56 -14.56
N THR A 751 -5.81 32.71 -13.71
CA THR A 751 -4.64 31.87 -14.04
C THR A 751 -5.09 30.41 -14.08
N VAL A 752 -4.58 29.65 -15.03
CA VAL A 752 -4.86 28.21 -15.19
C VAL A 752 -3.55 27.47 -15.07
N VAL A 753 -3.40 26.73 -13.97
CA VAL A 753 -2.23 25.90 -13.68
C VAL A 753 -2.54 24.46 -14.08
N ASP A 754 -1.62 23.85 -14.80
CA ASP A 754 -1.71 22.47 -15.27
C ASP A 754 -1.26 21.47 -14.19
N HIS A 755 -0.12 21.77 -13.57
CA HIS A 755 0.40 21.02 -12.43
C HIS A 755 1.41 21.87 -11.65
N VAL A 756 1.65 21.47 -10.39
CA VAL A 756 2.78 21.94 -9.58
C VAL A 756 3.60 20.71 -9.17
N ALA A 757 4.92 20.78 -9.31
CA ALA A 757 5.83 19.74 -8.85
C ALA A 757 7.00 20.31 -8.03
N ILE A 758 7.49 19.53 -7.07
CA ILE A 758 8.72 19.81 -6.31
C ILE A 758 9.61 18.58 -6.44
N VAL A 759 10.73 18.72 -7.16
CA VAL A 759 11.60 17.63 -7.59
C VAL A 759 12.98 17.75 -6.95
N PRO A 760 13.46 16.74 -6.21
CA PRO A 760 14.79 16.78 -5.60
C PRO A 760 15.92 16.55 -6.60
N ILE A 761 17.01 17.29 -6.43
CA ILE A 761 18.29 17.13 -7.13
C ILE A 761 19.33 16.66 -6.11
N VAL A 762 19.43 15.35 -5.94
CA VAL A 762 20.30 14.70 -4.95
C VAL A 762 21.70 14.50 -5.54
N LYS A 763 22.69 15.24 -5.04
CA LYS A 763 24.09 15.12 -5.50
C LYS A 763 24.83 13.86 -5.02
N ASN A 764 24.41 13.29 -3.89
CA ASN A 764 24.96 12.05 -3.34
C ASN A 764 23.85 11.32 -2.59
N LYS A 765 23.59 10.05 -2.93
CA LYS A 765 22.82 9.17 -2.06
C LYS A 765 23.74 8.69 -0.95
N LYS A 766 23.32 8.87 0.30
CA LYS A 766 23.88 8.23 1.48
C LYS A 766 22.78 7.37 2.09
#